data_AF-A0A6P6IIC3-F1
#
_entry.id   AF-A0A6P6IIC3-F1
#
_cell.length_a   1.000
_cell.length_b   1.000
_cell.length_c   1.000
_cell.angle_alpha   90.00
_cell.angle_beta   90.00
_cell.angle_gamma   90.00
#
_symmetry.space_group_name_H-M   'P 1'
#
loop_
_entity.id
_entity.type
_entity.pdbx_description
1 polymer ?
#
loop_
_entity_poly.entity_id
_entity_poly.type
_entity_poly.pdbx_seq_one_letter_code
_entity_poly.pdbx_strand_id
1 'polypeptide(L)'
;MNSEEEFFDAVTGFDSESSSGGFSEASQRVAAVMCVDSGRSNGVGKAGERPPRENGIQKHRTSLPAPMFTRSDFSVWSILKKCIGLELSKITMPIAFNEPLSFLQRITEYMEHVDLIHRASCQPQALERMQCVAAFAVSAVASQWERTGKPFNPLLGETYELIREDLGFRFISEQVSHHPPISAFYSEGLHQDFLFHGSIYPKLKFWGKSVEAEPRGTITLELLKHDEAYTWTNPTCCVHNVIIGKLWIEQYGTVEIVNHRTGDKCVLHFKPCGLFGKELHKVEGHIQDKNKKKLFMIYGKWTECLWGIDPAAYESFKKQERRGDHLSKPQPATAPKADPAWRITVPGVQETVQVIPGSKLLWRRGDGSPRLSPQMYNFTSFTVSLNELQSGMEKTLAPTDCRLRPDIRGMENGDMDLASQEKERLEEKQREARRERAKQEAEWQTSSRSQSAAVTPSSTTSSTRATPAPSAPAAASVTSPSPAPSSGNGTSTAASPTQPIQLSDLQSILATMNVPAGPGGGQQVDLASVLTPEIMAPILANADVQERLLPYLPSGESLPQTAEEIQNTLTSPQFQQALGMFSAALASGQLGPLMCQFGLPAEAVEAANKGDVEAFAKAMQNSARSEQEGDGKDKKDEEEDMSLD
;
A
#
# COMPACT_ATOMS: atom_id res chain seq x y z
N MET A 1 22.78 32.96 17.69
CA MET A 1 21.34 32.75 17.46
C MET A 1 21.22 32.02 16.13
N ASN A 2 21.44 30.71 16.15
CA ASN A 2 21.27 29.84 14.98
C ASN A 2 19.83 29.32 15.05
N SER A 3 18.97 29.78 14.14
CA SER A 3 17.66 29.18 13.91
C SER A 3 17.88 27.93 13.06
N GLU A 4 17.59 26.77 13.63
CA GLU A 4 17.62 25.46 12.96
C GLU A 4 16.57 25.45 11.84
N GLU A 5 17.01 25.33 10.59
CA GLU A 5 16.12 25.19 9.43
C GLU A 5 15.78 23.70 9.23
N GLU A 6 14.51 23.34 9.43
CA GLU A 6 14.01 22.00 9.14
C GLU A 6 13.69 21.83 7.64
N PHE A 7 14.39 20.88 7.03
CA PHE A 7 14.17 20.45 5.66
C PHE A 7 13.05 19.40 5.63
N PHE A 8 11.84 19.80 5.20
CA PHE A 8 10.70 18.89 5.09
C PHE A 8 10.24 18.75 3.65
N ASP A 9 10.77 17.75 2.92
CA ASP A 9 10.02 17.08 1.85
C ASP A 9 9.14 16.00 2.52
N ALA A 10 8.11 16.46 3.24
CA ALA A 10 7.07 15.69 3.92
C ALA A 10 7.40 14.21 4.26
N VAL A 11 8.15 13.95 5.35
CA VAL A 11 7.99 12.73 6.18
C VAL A 11 8.16 13.08 7.67
N THR A 12 7.07 12.86 8.41
CA THR A 12 6.85 12.84 9.87
C THR A 12 7.26 14.08 10.70
N GLY A 13 6.27 14.86 11.12
CA GLY A 13 6.31 15.56 12.41
C GLY A 13 5.85 14.60 13.52
N PHE A 14 6.76 14.29 14.44
CA PHE A 14 6.40 13.88 15.79
C PHE A 14 6.20 15.16 16.60
N ASP A 15 4.97 15.40 17.07
CA ASP A 15 4.68 15.98 18.38
C ASP A 15 3.17 15.99 18.65
N SER A 16 2.85 15.99 19.93
CA SER A 16 1.68 15.36 20.56
C SER A 16 0.42 16.21 20.69
N GLU A 17 -0.71 15.49 20.65
CA GLU A 17 -1.95 15.59 21.44
C GLU A 17 -2.93 16.79 21.41
N SER A 18 -4.18 16.38 21.16
CA SER A 18 -5.46 16.79 21.78
C SER A 18 -6.16 18.07 21.32
N SER A 19 -7.23 17.88 20.55
CA SER A 19 -8.54 18.46 20.88
C SER A 19 -9.63 17.71 20.12
N SER A 20 -10.56 17.12 20.86
CA SER A 20 -11.75 16.47 20.33
C SER A 20 -12.92 17.42 20.53
N GLY A 21 -13.56 17.82 19.43
CA GLY A 21 -14.77 18.62 19.43
C GLY A 21 -15.79 17.97 18.50
N GLY A 22 -16.79 17.32 19.09
CA GLY A 22 -17.97 16.88 18.35
C GLY A 22 -18.89 18.08 18.09
N PHE A 23 -19.48 18.15 16.89
CA PHE A 23 -20.61 19.05 16.65
C PHE A 23 -21.67 18.43 15.76
N SER A 24 -22.89 18.74 16.19
CA SER A 24 -24.21 18.31 15.75
C SER A 24 -24.71 19.13 14.55
N GLU A 25 -25.50 18.45 13.72
CA GLU A 25 -26.63 18.91 12.89
C GLU A 25 -26.81 20.43 12.68
N ALA A 26 -26.58 20.88 11.44
CA ALA A 26 -27.24 22.06 10.86
C ALA A 26 -27.15 22.02 9.32
N SER A 27 -27.94 21.17 8.68
CA SER A 27 -28.22 21.26 7.23
C SER A 27 -29.53 22.02 7.02
N GLN A 28 -29.46 23.21 6.42
CA GLN A 28 -30.49 23.72 5.51
C GLN A 28 -30.06 25.08 4.93
N ARG A 29 -30.25 25.20 3.61
CA ARG A 29 -30.18 26.40 2.74
C ARG A 29 -28.84 26.70 2.08
N VAL A 30 -28.58 26.05 0.93
CA VAL A 30 -28.20 26.76 -0.31
C VAL A 30 -28.73 25.94 -1.50
N ALA A 31 -30.00 26.14 -1.84
CA ALA A 31 -30.58 25.69 -3.11
C ALA A 31 -31.41 26.85 -3.68
N ALA A 32 -30.73 27.80 -4.30
CA ALA A 32 -31.29 28.82 -5.18
C ALA A 32 -30.13 29.62 -5.80
N VAL A 33 -30.29 30.05 -7.05
CA VAL A 33 -29.33 30.78 -7.91
C VAL A 33 -28.42 29.79 -8.67
N MET A 34 -28.69 29.36 -9.90
CA MET A 34 -29.11 30.13 -11.08
C MET A 34 -30.00 29.33 -12.04
N CYS A 35 -31.04 29.99 -12.56
CA CYS A 35 -31.85 29.53 -13.67
C CYS A 35 -32.07 30.74 -14.61
N VAL A 36 -31.26 30.89 -15.65
CA VAL A 36 -31.40 31.81 -16.82
C VAL A 36 -30.34 31.34 -17.85
N ASP A 37 -30.52 31.11 -19.15
CA ASP A 37 -31.64 31.14 -20.09
C ASP A 37 -31.27 30.19 -21.25
N SER A 38 -32.27 29.55 -21.86
CA SER A 38 -32.09 28.78 -23.09
C SER A 38 -32.34 29.69 -24.29
N GLY A 39 -31.29 30.17 -24.95
CA GLY A 39 -31.38 31.06 -26.11
C GLY A 39 -30.68 30.48 -27.35
N ARG A 40 -31.46 30.16 -28.38
CA ARG A 40 -31.01 29.89 -29.77
C ARG A 40 -30.12 31.02 -30.31
N SER A 41 -29.01 30.68 -30.94
CA SER A 41 -28.43 31.51 -32.00
C SER A 41 -27.69 30.67 -33.06
N ASN A 42 -28.24 30.68 -34.28
CA ASN A 42 -27.50 30.40 -35.52
C ASN A 42 -26.47 31.50 -35.73
N GLY A 43 -25.20 31.14 -35.99
CA GLY A 43 -24.14 32.07 -36.35
C GLY A 43 -22.92 31.34 -36.90
N VAL A 44 -22.80 31.34 -38.22
CA VAL A 44 -21.66 30.81 -38.99
C VAL A 44 -20.42 31.69 -38.72
N GLY A 45 -19.31 31.07 -38.29
CA GLY A 45 -18.03 31.78 -38.06
C GLY A 45 -16.82 30.86 -37.98
N LYS A 46 -16.09 30.80 -39.11
CA LYS A 46 -14.72 30.27 -39.39
C LYS A 46 -14.05 29.33 -38.37
N ALA A 47 -13.93 28.08 -38.80
CA ALA A 47 -13.12 27.03 -38.19
C ALA A 47 -11.61 27.34 -38.26
N GLY A 48 -10.97 27.37 -37.09
CA GLY A 48 -9.57 26.97 -36.96
C GLY A 48 -9.51 25.45 -36.86
N GLU A 49 -8.66 24.84 -37.68
CA GLU A 49 -8.56 23.39 -37.89
C GLU A 49 -8.42 22.62 -36.58
N ARG A 50 -9.47 21.86 -36.23
CA ARG A 50 -9.38 20.76 -35.26
C ARG A 50 -8.83 19.54 -36.00
N PRO A 51 -7.93 18.73 -35.40
CA PRO A 51 -7.47 17.50 -36.03
C PRO A 51 -8.66 16.56 -36.32
N PRO A 52 -8.53 15.67 -37.33
CA PRO A 52 -9.67 14.91 -37.83
C PRO A 52 -10.29 14.04 -36.74
N ARG A 53 -11.57 14.28 -36.44
CA ARG A 53 -12.40 13.41 -35.59
C ARG A 53 -12.97 12.30 -36.48
N GLU A 54 -12.39 11.11 -36.46
CA GLU A 54 -13.14 9.92 -36.92
C GLU A 54 -14.25 9.66 -35.88
N ASN A 55 -15.50 9.80 -36.29
CA ASN A 55 -16.71 9.50 -35.50
C ASN A 55 -16.94 10.31 -34.21
N GLY A 56 -16.22 11.42 -33.99
CA GLY A 56 -16.46 12.30 -32.83
C GLY A 56 -15.89 11.80 -31.50
N ILE A 57 -15.23 10.64 -31.46
CA ILE A 57 -14.56 10.10 -30.27
C ILE A 57 -13.14 10.67 -30.21
N GLN A 58 -12.80 11.37 -29.13
CA GLN A 58 -11.45 11.84 -28.88
C GLN A 58 -10.56 10.66 -28.48
N LYS A 59 -9.56 10.34 -29.29
CA LYS A 59 -8.63 9.24 -29.01
C LYS A 59 -7.56 9.73 -28.03
N HIS A 60 -7.52 9.16 -26.84
CA HIS A 60 -6.48 9.42 -25.84
C HIS A 60 -5.18 8.68 -26.16
N ARG A 61 -4.04 9.20 -25.70
CA ARG A 61 -2.76 8.50 -25.84
C ARG A 61 -2.78 7.16 -25.10
N THR A 62 -2.13 6.14 -25.69
CA THR A 62 -2.05 4.79 -25.14
C THR A 62 -0.66 4.42 -24.63
N SER A 63 0.32 5.33 -24.78
CA SER A 63 1.69 5.15 -24.30
C SER A 63 2.27 6.48 -23.81
N LEU A 64 3.27 6.38 -22.94
CA LEU A 64 4.07 7.53 -22.53
C LEU A 64 5.09 7.91 -23.63
N PRO A 65 5.59 9.16 -23.65
CA PRO A 65 6.60 9.61 -24.60
C PRO A 65 7.95 8.88 -24.46
N ALA A 66 8.32 8.50 -23.23
CA ALA A 66 9.53 7.76 -22.92
C ALA A 66 9.25 6.60 -21.94
N PRO A 67 10.08 5.54 -21.95
CA PRO A 67 10.00 4.48 -20.95
C PRO A 67 10.48 4.96 -19.57
N MET A 68 10.03 4.30 -18.51
CA MET A 68 10.56 4.45 -17.16
C MET A 68 12.06 4.12 -17.14
N PHE A 69 12.83 4.92 -16.39
CA PHE A 69 14.21 4.65 -16.05
C PHE A 69 14.37 3.40 -15.18
N THR A 70 15.43 2.64 -15.42
CA THR A 70 15.70 1.45 -14.61
C THR A 70 16.13 1.87 -13.21
N ARG A 71 15.37 1.44 -12.19
CA ARG A 71 15.68 1.72 -10.78
C ARG A 71 16.96 1.01 -10.29
N SER A 72 17.50 0.06 -11.05
CA SER A 72 18.78 -0.62 -10.75
C SER A 72 19.96 0.33 -10.70
N ASP A 73 19.87 1.47 -11.38
CA ASP A 73 20.97 2.42 -11.50
C ASP A 73 21.06 3.34 -10.26
N PHE A 74 20.06 3.28 -9.38
CA PHE A 74 19.98 4.04 -8.14
C PHE A 74 20.02 3.11 -6.93
N SER A 75 21.16 3.10 -6.24
CA SER A 75 21.29 2.38 -4.97
C SER A 75 20.65 3.16 -3.82
N VAL A 76 19.64 2.61 -3.15
CA VAL A 76 19.08 3.18 -1.90
C VAL A 76 20.16 3.32 -0.83
N TRP A 77 21.16 2.43 -0.82
CA TRP A 77 22.34 2.57 0.02
C TRP A 77 23.15 3.83 -0.27
N SER A 78 23.25 4.28 -1.53
CA SER A 78 23.93 5.55 -1.86
C SER A 78 23.21 6.78 -1.28
N ILE A 79 21.88 6.70 -1.12
CA ILE A 79 21.05 7.74 -0.51
C ILE A 79 21.19 7.67 1.00
N LEU A 80 21.02 6.48 1.60
CA LEU A 80 21.19 6.26 3.03
C LEU A 80 22.61 6.60 3.52
N LYS A 81 23.65 6.29 2.71
CA LYS A 81 25.04 6.67 2.98
C LYS A 81 25.24 8.18 3.02
N LYS A 82 24.58 8.93 2.13
CA LYS A 82 24.57 10.41 2.16
C LYS A 82 23.81 10.97 3.38
N CYS A 83 23.03 10.14 4.06
CA CYS A 83 22.23 10.49 5.22
C CYS A 83 22.80 9.97 6.55
N ILE A 84 23.97 9.31 6.53
CA ILE A 84 24.67 8.90 7.75
C ILE A 84 25.07 10.16 8.52
N GLY A 85 24.47 10.37 9.70
CA GLY A 85 24.68 11.55 10.54
C GLY A 85 23.59 12.63 10.44
N LEU A 86 22.59 12.45 9.57
CA LEU A 86 21.40 13.32 9.48
C LEU A 86 20.16 12.62 10.06
N GLU A 87 19.19 13.39 10.55
CA GLU A 87 17.88 12.84 10.92
C GLU A 87 17.18 12.27 9.68
N LEU A 88 16.74 11.02 9.76
CA LEU A 88 16.08 10.30 8.66
C LEU A 88 14.83 11.03 8.10
N SER A 89 14.24 11.94 8.88
CA SER A 89 13.10 12.80 8.49
C SER A 89 13.46 13.91 7.50
N LYS A 90 14.74 14.26 7.35
CA LYS A 90 15.23 15.35 6.47
C LYS A 90 15.70 14.86 5.10
N ILE A 91 15.34 13.64 4.70
CA ILE A 91 15.78 13.03 3.44
C ILE A 91 14.72 13.25 2.35
N THR A 92 15.02 14.11 1.36
CA THR A 92 14.19 14.22 0.15
C THR A 92 14.31 12.94 -0.68
N MET A 93 13.17 12.36 -1.03
CA MET A 93 13.11 11.19 -1.91
C MET A 93 13.65 11.58 -3.30
N PRO A 94 14.67 10.87 -3.83
CA PRO A 94 15.18 11.17 -5.17
C PRO A 94 14.12 10.97 -6.23
N ILE A 95 14.19 11.81 -7.28
CA ILE A 95 13.22 11.83 -8.37
C ILE A 95 13.10 10.48 -9.11
N ALA A 96 14.11 9.61 -9.04
CA ALA A 96 14.06 8.26 -9.59
C ALA A 96 12.99 7.35 -8.94
N PHE A 97 12.57 7.67 -7.71
CA PHE A 97 11.47 6.98 -7.04
C PHE A 97 10.11 7.59 -7.36
N ASN A 98 10.07 8.72 -8.07
CA ASN A 98 8.83 9.31 -8.50
C ASN A 98 8.21 8.55 -9.68
N GLU A 99 6.96 8.86 -9.94
CA GLU A 99 6.28 8.61 -11.21
C GLU A 99 5.88 9.96 -11.82
N PRO A 100 5.71 10.07 -13.15
CA PRO A 100 5.46 11.34 -13.83
C PRO A 100 4.00 11.81 -13.69
N LEU A 101 3.50 11.86 -12.46
CA LEU A 101 2.17 12.39 -12.11
C LEU A 101 2.23 13.21 -10.84
N SER A 102 1.42 14.26 -10.78
CA SER A 102 1.11 14.98 -9.53
C SER A 102 0.21 14.12 -8.64
N PHE A 103 0.25 14.33 -7.33
CA PHE A 103 -0.72 13.70 -6.43
C PHE A 103 -2.17 14.10 -6.76
N LEU A 104 -2.41 15.26 -7.37
CA LEU A 104 -3.73 15.67 -7.85
C LEU A 104 -4.26 14.74 -8.96
N GLN A 105 -3.37 14.34 -9.89
CA GLN A 105 -3.68 13.36 -10.92
C GLN A 105 -3.90 11.97 -10.31
N ARG A 106 -3.09 11.58 -9.31
CA ARG A 106 -3.25 10.32 -8.58
C ARG A 106 -4.62 10.21 -7.90
N ILE A 107 -5.16 11.30 -7.34
CA ILE A 107 -6.52 11.33 -6.77
C ILE A 107 -7.59 11.20 -7.87
N THR A 108 -7.34 11.77 -9.05
CA THR A 108 -8.29 11.69 -10.18
C THR A 108 -8.54 10.26 -10.63
N GLU A 109 -7.60 9.34 -10.39
CA GLU A 109 -7.75 7.90 -10.67
C GLU A 109 -8.92 7.25 -9.92
N TYR A 110 -9.44 7.87 -8.85
CA TYR A 110 -10.69 7.41 -8.22
C TYR A 110 -11.85 7.33 -9.23
N MET A 111 -11.79 8.12 -10.31
CA MET A 111 -12.82 8.18 -11.35
C MET A 111 -12.62 7.17 -12.48
N GLU A 112 -11.61 6.28 -12.43
CA GLU A 112 -11.36 5.28 -13.49
C GLU A 112 -12.59 4.37 -13.74
N HIS A 113 -13.35 4.08 -12.68
CA HIS A 113 -14.53 3.22 -12.70
C HIS A 113 -15.83 3.99 -12.38
N VAL A 114 -15.95 5.21 -12.91
CA VAL A 114 -17.16 6.07 -12.76
C VAL A 114 -18.45 5.39 -13.28
N ASP A 115 -18.34 4.40 -14.16
CA ASP A 115 -19.46 3.57 -14.61
C ASP A 115 -20.24 2.93 -13.44
N LEU A 116 -19.55 2.61 -12.34
CA LEU A 116 -20.17 2.08 -11.12
C LEU A 116 -21.07 3.11 -10.43
N ILE A 117 -20.71 4.40 -10.48
CA ILE A 117 -21.54 5.50 -9.96
C ILE A 117 -22.78 5.67 -10.84
N HIS A 118 -22.61 5.73 -12.16
CA HIS A 118 -23.74 5.81 -13.10
C HIS A 118 -24.70 4.63 -12.92
N ARG A 119 -24.15 3.42 -12.76
CA ARG A 119 -24.94 2.21 -12.48
C ARG A 119 -25.67 2.32 -11.15
N ALA A 120 -25.05 2.86 -10.11
CA ALA A 120 -25.69 3.11 -8.81
C ALA A 120 -26.86 4.08 -8.97
N SER A 121 -26.69 5.20 -9.66
CA SER A 121 -27.75 6.19 -9.90
C SER A 121 -28.96 5.60 -10.64
N CYS A 122 -28.75 4.57 -11.46
CA CYS A 122 -29.80 3.83 -12.15
C CYS A 122 -30.53 2.78 -11.29
N GLN A 123 -29.99 2.36 -10.14
CA GLN A 123 -30.62 1.30 -9.34
C GLN A 123 -31.83 1.81 -8.53
N PRO A 124 -32.99 1.13 -8.59
CA PRO A 124 -34.17 1.52 -7.82
C PRO A 124 -34.03 1.17 -6.33
N GLN A 125 -33.34 0.08 -5.99
CA GLN A 125 -33.21 -0.41 -4.61
C GLN A 125 -31.95 0.15 -3.93
N ALA A 126 -32.10 0.66 -2.70
CA ALA A 126 -30.98 1.20 -1.91
C ALA A 126 -29.85 0.20 -1.68
N LEU A 127 -30.19 -1.09 -1.48
CA LEU A 127 -29.21 -2.15 -1.32
C LEU A 127 -28.33 -2.32 -2.57
N GLU A 128 -28.92 -2.27 -3.77
CA GLU A 128 -28.18 -2.39 -5.03
C GLU A 128 -27.36 -1.13 -5.33
N ARG A 129 -27.84 0.04 -4.90
CA ARG A 129 -27.03 1.28 -4.91
C ARG A 129 -25.79 1.10 -4.03
N MET A 130 -25.96 0.68 -2.77
CA MET A 130 -24.86 0.46 -1.84
C MET A 130 -23.86 -0.60 -2.36
N GLN A 131 -24.32 -1.66 -3.05
CA GLN A 131 -23.43 -2.62 -3.72
C GLN A 131 -22.54 -1.94 -4.77
N CYS A 132 -23.10 -1.04 -5.58
CA CYS A 132 -22.34 -0.30 -6.60
C CYS A 132 -21.39 0.72 -5.98
N VAL A 133 -21.82 1.44 -4.93
CA VAL A 133 -20.97 2.39 -4.19
C VAL A 133 -19.81 1.66 -3.50
N ALA A 134 -20.04 0.49 -2.90
CA ALA A 134 -19.00 -0.34 -2.30
C ALA A 134 -17.99 -0.84 -3.36
N ALA A 135 -18.48 -1.26 -4.52
CA ALA A 135 -17.63 -1.63 -5.64
C ALA A 135 -16.78 -0.44 -6.12
N PHE A 136 -17.38 0.75 -6.23
CA PHE A 136 -16.69 1.98 -6.61
C PHE A 136 -15.57 2.33 -5.62
N ALA A 137 -15.87 2.32 -4.31
CA ALA A 137 -14.90 2.62 -3.27
C ALA A 137 -13.67 1.69 -3.29
N VAL A 138 -13.87 0.38 -3.55
CA VAL A 138 -12.76 -0.57 -3.72
C VAL A 138 -12.00 -0.31 -5.03
N SER A 139 -12.72 -0.08 -6.12
CA SER A 139 -12.11 0.13 -7.44
C SER A 139 -11.27 1.40 -7.52
N ALA A 140 -11.64 2.46 -6.79
CA ALA A 140 -10.95 3.74 -6.75
C ALA A 140 -9.49 3.60 -6.24
N VAL A 141 -9.23 2.59 -5.41
CA VAL A 141 -7.88 2.31 -4.87
C VAL A 141 -7.19 1.14 -5.56
N ALA A 142 -7.79 0.55 -6.59
CA ALA A 142 -7.25 -0.64 -7.27
C ALA A 142 -6.05 -0.34 -8.18
N SER A 143 -6.00 0.86 -8.78
CA SER A 143 -4.93 1.28 -9.69
C SER A 143 -3.55 1.33 -9.03
N GLN A 144 -3.47 1.28 -7.69
CA GLN A 144 -2.24 1.35 -6.92
C GLN A 144 -1.40 0.07 -6.98
N TRP A 145 -1.99 -1.07 -7.38
CA TRP A 145 -1.26 -2.33 -7.49
C TRP A 145 -0.08 -2.20 -8.46
N GLU A 146 1.09 -2.69 -8.07
CA GLU A 146 2.37 -2.61 -8.81
C GLU A 146 2.91 -1.18 -9.08
N ARG A 147 2.24 -0.13 -8.55
CA ARG A 147 2.66 1.27 -8.72
C ARG A 147 3.40 1.81 -7.51
N THR A 148 4.65 1.38 -7.38
CA THR A 148 5.55 1.74 -6.27
C THR A 148 6.21 3.12 -6.43
N GLY A 149 5.84 3.90 -7.45
CA GLY A 149 6.35 5.27 -7.65
C GLY A 149 5.62 6.28 -6.77
N LYS A 150 6.36 7.21 -6.15
CA LYS A 150 5.83 8.36 -5.41
C LYS A 150 5.30 9.40 -6.42
N PRO A 151 4.02 9.82 -6.39
CA PRO A 151 3.61 10.96 -7.20
C PRO A 151 4.32 12.24 -6.72
N PHE A 152 4.47 13.22 -7.60
CA PHE A 152 5.01 14.53 -7.22
C PHE A 152 4.11 15.18 -6.18
N ASN A 153 4.73 15.73 -5.13
CA ASN A 153 4.02 16.52 -4.14
C ASN A 153 3.53 17.82 -4.81
N PRO A 154 2.22 18.10 -4.85
CA PRO A 154 1.72 19.30 -5.52
C PRO A 154 2.22 20.57 -4.84
N LEU A 155 2.48 21.61 -5.64
CA LEU A 155 2.76 22.94 -5.10
C LEU A 155 1.48 23.54 -4.50
N LEU A 156 1.59 24.41 -3.50
CA LEU A 156 0.46 25.15 -2.96
C LEU A 156 -0.22 25.97 -4.07
N GLY A 157 -1.53 25.79 -4.26
CA GLY A 157 -2.29 26.41 -5.34
C GLY A 157 -2.13 25.74 -6.71
N GLU A 158 -1.38 24.63 -6.81
CA GLU A 158 -1.41 23.77 -8.00
C GLU A 158 -2.83 23.23 -8.20
N THR A 159 -3.27 23.16 -9.45
CA THR A 159 -4.58 22.67 -9.84
C THR A 159 -4.46 21.51 -10.82
N TYR A 160 -5.53 20.73 -10.97
CA TYR A 160 -5.67 19.79 -12.07
C TYR A 160 -7.13 19.64 -12.47
N GLU A 161 -7.42 19.81 -13.76
CA GLU A 161 -8.75 19.55 -14.33
C GLU A 161 -8.77 18.35 -15.29
N LEU A 162 -9.91 17.66 -15.36
CA LEU A 162 -10.15 16.59 -16.33
C LEU A 162 -11.62 16.57 -16.75
N ILE A 163 -11.88 16.55 -18.05
CA ILE A 163 -13.21 16.33 -18.63
C ILE A 163 -13.14 15.06 -19.47
N ARG A 164 -14.01 14.09 -19.15
CA ARG A 164 -14.15 12.84 -19.89
C ARG A 164 -15.58 12.74 -20.38
N GLU A 165 -15.86 13.36 -21.52
CA GLU A 165 -17.18 13.30 -22.17
C GLU A 165 -17.60 11.85 -22.48
N ASP A 166 -16.63 11.01 -22.84
CA ASP A 166 -16.82 9.58 -23.11
C ASP A 166 -17.18 8.76 -21.87
N LEU A 167 -16.75 9.20 -20.68
CA LEU A 167 -17.09 8.56 -19.40
C LEU A 167 -18.18 9.30 -18.61
N GLY A 168 -18.62 10.47 -19.08
CA GLY A 168 -19.74 11.21 -18.48
C GLY A 168 -19.43 12.03 -17.23
N PHE A 169 -18.19 12.51 -17.02
CA PHE A 169 -17.86 13.36 -15.87
C PHE A 169 -16.89 14.51 -16.18
N ARG A 170 -16.88 15.52 -15.29
CA ARG A 170 -15.81 16.49 -15.16
C ARG A 170 -15.26 16.53 -13.73
N PHE A 171 -14.01 16.91 -13.59
CA PHE A 171 -13.24 16.84 -12.34
C PHE A 171 -12.32 18.06 -12.24
N ILE A 172 -12.19 18.59 -11.03
CA ILE A 172 -11.23 19.64 -10.65
C ILE A 172 -10.61 19.29 -9.29
N SER A 173 -9.34 19.62 -9.12
CA SER A 173 -8.64 19.51 -7.84
C SER A 173 -7.65 20.64 -7.64
N GLU A 174 -7.37 20.95 -6.37
CA GLU A 174 -6.45 22.01 -5.95
C GLU A 174 -5.66 21.54 -4.72
N GLN A 175 -4.37 21.88 -4.68
CA GLN A 175 -3.58 21.77 -3.46
C GLN A 175 -3.88 22.96 -2.54
N VAL A 176 -4.81 22.75 -1.61
CA VAL A 176 -5.35 23.80 -0.74
C VAL A 176 -4.47 24.11 0.48
N SER A 177 -3.59 23.17 0.86
CA SER A 177 -2.61 23.37 1.93
C SER A 177 -1.34 22.58 1.63
N HIS A 178 -0.19 23.10 2.07
CA HIS A 178 1.10 22.41 1.97
C HIS A 178 1.61 21.92 3.33
N HIS A 179 1.18 22.54 4.44
CA HIS A 179 1.52 22.14 5.81
C HIS A 179 0.26 22.15 6.70
N PRO A 180 -0.42 21.01 6.88
CA PRO A 180 -0.17 19.70 6.23
C PRO A 180 -0.52 19.71 4.73
N PRO A 181 0.00 18.77 3.92
CA PRO A 181 -0.32 18.68 2.49
C PRO A 181 -1.75 18.16 2.30
N ILE A 182 -2.68 19.06 1.96
CA ILE A 182 -4.09 18.72 1.72
C ILE A 182 -4.42 19.03 0.26
N SER A 183 -4.91 18.00 -0.45
CA SER A 183 -5.45 18.14 -1.80
C SER A 183 -6.97 18.01 -1.74
N ALA A 184 -7.70 19.01 -2.22
CA ALA A 184 -9.15 18.97 -2.35
C ALA A 184 -9.54 18.62 -3.78
N PHE A 185 -10.65 17.89 -3.95
CA PHE A 185 -11.17 17.53 -5.27
C PHE A 185 -12.69 17.61 -5.32
N TYR A 186 -13.20 17.85 -6.52
CA TYR A 186 -14.62 17.92 -6.82
C TYR A 186 -14.88 17.38 -8.23
N SER A 187 -15.92 16.56 -8.36
CA SER A 187 -16.35 15.98 -9.62
C SER A 187 -17.87 15.94 -9.69
N GLU A 188 -18.39 16.11 -10.89
CA GLU A 188 -19.81 16.02 -11.17
C GLU A 188 -20.04 15.22 -12.46
N GLY A 189 -21.15 14.47 -12.47
CA GLY A 189 -21.62 13.81 -13.68
C GLY A 189 -22.14 14.83 -14.68
N LEU A 190 -21.77 14.69 -15.96
CA LEU A 190 -22.23 15.58 -17.04
C LEU A 190 -23.75 15.53 -17.24
N HIS A 191 -24.39 14.46 -16.77
CA HIS A 191 -25.84 14.28 -16.78
C HIS A 191 -26.52 14.66 -15.45
N GLN A 192 -25.80 15.33 -14.55
CA GLN A 192 -26.30 15.76 -13.24
C GLN A 192 -26.86 14.61 -12.40
N ASP A 193 -26.23 13.44 -12.48
CA ASP A 193 -26.66 12.23 -11.81
C ASP A 193 -25.91 11.98 -10.49
N PHE A 194 -24.71 12.55 -10.33
CA PHE A 194 -23.93 12.47 -9.09
C PHE A 194 -23.02 13.68 -8.85
N LEU A 195 -22.63 13.87 -7.58
CA LEU A 195 -21.48 14.68 -7.15
C LEU A 195 -20.49 13.80 -6.38
N PHE A 196 -19.20 13.94 -6.62
CA PHE A 196 -18.16 13.20 -5.92
C PHE A 196 -17.03 14.15 -5.49
N HIS A 197 -16.80 14.27 -4.19
CA HIS A 197 -15.88 15.27 -3.66
C HIS A 197 -15.26 14.84 -2.33
N GLY A 198 -14.19 15.54 -1.95
CA GLY A 198 -13.51 15.32 -0.68
C GLY A 198 -12.17 16.02 -0.63
N SER A 199 -11.40 15.69 0.39
CA SER A 199 -10.02 16.14 0.54
C SER A 199 -9.16 15.03 1.09
N ILE A 200 -7.91 14.92 0.64
CA ILE A 200 -6.97 13.90 1.09
C ILE A 200 -5.72 14.56 1.69
N TYR A 201 -5.39 14.14 2.91
CA TYR A 201 -4.13 14.39 3.59
C TYR A 201 -3.42 13.04 3.82
N PRO A 202 -2.40 12.68 3.03
CA PRO A 202 -1.66 11.44 3.22
C PRO A 202 -0.68 11.58 4.40
N LYS A 203 -1.08 11.11 5.58
CA LYS A 203 -0.19 11.10 6.75
C LYS A 203 0.78 9.92 6.64
N LEU A 204 2.06 10.24 6.47
CA LEU A 204 3.11 9.22 6.36
C LEU A 204 3.66 8.81 7.74
N LYS A 205 3.94 7.52 7.91
CA LYS A 205 4.65 6.93 9.06
C LYS A 205 5.71 5.95 8.56
N PHE A 206 6.91 6.02 9.11
CA PHE A 206 8.00 5.11 8.79
C PHE A 206 8.17 4.06 9.89
N TRP A 207 8.16 2.79 9.50
CA TRP A 207 8.26 1.62 10.39
C TRP A 207 9.55 0.83 10.16
N GLY A 208 10.65 1.53 9.86
CA GLY A 208 11.94 0.90 9.56
C GLY A 208 12.01 0.33 8.15
N LYS A 209 11.33 -0.78 7.86
CA LYS A 209 11.38 -1.41 6.52
C LYS A 209 10.22 -1.02 5.62
N SER A 210 9.21 -0.32 6.15
CA SER A 210 8.00 0.03 5.44
C SER A 210 7.59 1.48 5.70
N VAL A 211 6.89 2.08 4.74
CA VAL A 211 6.25 3.39 4.87
C VAL A 211 4.74 3.20 4.76
N GLU A 212 4.02 3.62 5.78
CA GLU A 212 2.56 3.68 5.77
C GLU A 212 2.09 5.07 5.39
N ALA A 213 1.15 5.13 4.46
CA ALA A 213 0.39 6.31 4.10
C ALA A 213 -1.06 6.12 4.54
N GLU A 214 -1.47 6.86 5.56
CA GLU A 214 -2.85 6.94 6.05
C GLU A 214 -3.56 8.08 5.32
N PRO A 215 -4.44 7.81 4.33
CA PRO A 215 -5.15 8.86 3.60
C PRO A 215 -6.27 9.44 4.47
N ARG A 216 -5.99 10.56 5.14
CA ARG A 216 -6.97 11.24 6.00
C ARG A 216 -7.88 12.14 5.18
N GLY A 217 -9.17 12.08 5.51
CA GLY A 217 -10.19 12.93 4.95
C GLY A 217 -11.39 12.14 4.48
N THR A 218 -12.56 12.78 4.53
CA THR A 218 -13.83 12.16 4.17
C THR A 218 -14.06 12.30 2.66
N ILE A 219 -14.37 11.19 2.03
CA ILE A 219 -14.85 11.13 0.65
C ILE A 219 -16.37 11.11 0.70
N THR A 220 -17.00 11.91 -0.17
CA THR A 220 -18.45 12.05 -0.27
C THR A 220 -18.90 11.76 -1.70
N LEU A 221 -19.89 10.89 -1.85
CA LEU A 221 -20.62 10.65 -3.10
C LEU A 221 -22.09 10.97 -2.88
N GLU A 222 -22.65 11.85 -3.69
CA GLU A 222 -24.07 12.21 -3.68
C GLU A 222 -24.73 11.65 -4.94
N LEU A 223 -25.78 10.85 -4.78
CA LEU A 223 -26.60 10.37 -5.89
C LEU A 223 -27.84 11.25 -6.00
N LEU A 224 -27.77 12.26 -6.87
CA LEU A 224 -28.72 13.38 -6.91
C LEU A 224 -30.16 12.94 -7.18
N LYS A 225 -30.35 11.94 -8.03
CA LYS A 225 -31.69 11.38 -8.34
C LYS A 225 -32.40 10.78 -7.13
N HIS A 226 -31.65 10.32 -6.13
CA HIS A 226 -32.18 9.65 -4.95
C HIS A 226 -32.15 10.53 -3.69
N ASP A 227 -31.53 11.72 -3.77
CA ASP A 227 -31.31 12.60 -2.61
C ASP A 227 -30.56 11.86 -1.47
N GLU A 228 -29.53 11.10 -1.85
CA GLU A 228 -28.71 10.29 -0.94
C GLU A 228 -27.24 10.72 -0.98
N ALA A 229 -26.61 10.78 0.19
CA ALA A 229 -25.18 11.01 0.34
C ALA A 229 -24.52 9.79 1.00
N TYR A 230 -23.36 9.41 0.49
CA TYR A 230 -22.53 8.32 0.97
C TYR A 230 -21.18 8.89 1.40
N THR A 231 -20.71 8.52 2.59
CA THR A 231 -19.37 8.94 3.05
C THR A 231 -18.52 7.76 3.49
N TRP A 232 -17.22 7.83 3.22
CA TRP A 232 -16.22 6.88 3.71
C TRP A 232 -14.83 7.51 3.81
N THR A 233 -13.89 6.76 4.37
CA THR A 233 -12.45 7.05 4.34
C THR A 233 -11.73 5.90 3.63
N ASN A 234 -10.63 6.20 2.94
CA ASN A 234 -9.86 5.17 2.23
C ASN A 234 -9.02 4.30 3.19
N PRO A 235 -8.66 3.07 2.77
CA PRO A 235 -7.79 2.20 3.56
C PRO A 235 -6.36 2.75 3.65
N THR A 236 -5.61 2.31 4.65
CA THR A 236 -4.17 2.62 4.75
C THR A 236 -3.42 1.90 3.64
N CYS A 237 -2.50 2.61 2.99
CA CYS A 237 -1.57 2.06 2.02
C CYS A 237 -0.20 1.86 2.70
N CYS A 238 0.44 0.72 2.48
CA CYS A 238 1.77 0.44 3.00
C CYS A 238 2.69 0.04 1.84
N VAL A 239 3.84 0.72 1.75
CA VAL A 239 4.92 0.35 0.85
C VAL A 239 5.97 -0.37 1.67
N HIS A 240 6.20 -1.63 1.35
CA HIS A 240 7.16 -2.48 2.04
C HIS A 240 8.51 -2.50 1.32
N ASN A 241 9.56 -2.88 2.06
CA ASN A 241 10.93 -3.00 1.57
C ASN A 241 11.53 -1.66 1.05
N VAL A 242 11.19 -0.54 1.69
CA VAL A 242 11.65 0.81 1.24
C VAL A 242 13.15 1.02 1.36
N ILE A 243 13.84 0.22 2.18
CA ILE A 243 15.31 0.27 2.35
C ILE A 243 15.99 -0.78 1.45
N ILE A 244 15.59 -2.05 1.56
CA ILE A 244 16.25 -3.20 0.92
C ILE A 244 15.19 -4.19 0.44
N GLY A 245 15.37 -4.71 -0.77
CA GLY A 245 14.51 -5.73 -1.38
C GLY A 245 13.56 -5.16 -2.45
N LYS A 246 12.72 -6.02 -2.99
CA LYS A 246 11.71 -5.62 -3.97
C LYS A 246 10.59 -4.86 -3.27
N LEU A 247 10.35 -3.61 -3.68
CA LEU A 247 9.22 -2.81 -3.23
C LEU A 247 7.91 -3.49 -3.61
N TRP A 248 6.97 -3.54 -2.67
CA TRP A 248 5.60 -3.99 -2.93
C TRP A 248 4.60 -3.18 -2.09
N ILE A 249 3.37 -3.13 -2.58
CA ILE A 249 2.29 -2.34 -1.98
C ILE A 249 1.26 -3.26 -1.36
N GLU A 250 0.79 -2.85 -0.21
CA GLU A 250 -0.34 -3.43 0.48
C GLU A 250 -1.37 -2.35 0.81
N GLN A 251 -2.65 -2.74 0.85
CA GLN A 251 -3.69 -1.91 1.44
C GLN A 251 -4.43 -2.72 2.49
N TYR A 252 -4.63 -2.11 3.67
CA TYR A 252 -5.29 -2.75 4.78
C TYR A 252 -6.10 -1.73 5.61
N GLY A 253 -6.99 -2.24 6.47
CA GLY A 253 -7.82 -1.44 7.35
C GLY A 253 -9.31 -1.71 7.12
N THR A 254 -10.15 -0.93 7.82
CA THR A 254 -11.61 -1.04 7.69
C THR A 254 -12.15 0.21 7.04
N VAL A 255 -12.87 0.03 5.92
CA VAL A 255 -13.60 1.08 5.23
C VAL A 255 -15.07 0.94 5.60
N GLU A 256 -15.66 2.01 6.13
CA GLU A 256 -17.08 2.08 6.43
C GLU A 256 -17.75 3.11 5.52
N ILE A 257 -18.70 2.64 4.70
CA ILE A 257 -19.50 3.48 3.80
C ILE A 257 -20.87 3.65 4.43
N VAL A 258 -21.26 4.87 4.73
CA VAL A 258 -22.53 5.21 5.38
C VAL A 258 -23.44 5.90 4.38
N ASN A 259 -24.64 5.38 4.16
CA ASN A 259 -25.71 6.11 3.47
C ASN A 259 -26.46 6.97 4.50
N HIS A 260 -26.36 8.28 4.38
CA HIS A 260 -26.94 9.24 5.33
C HIS A 260 -28.46 9.38 5.23
N ARG A 261 -29.07 8.95 4.11
CA ARG A 261 -30.52 8.98 3.92
C ARG A 261 -31.20 7.77 4.57
N THR A 262 -30.67 6.57 4.35
CA THR A 262 -31.30 5.32 4.81
C THR A 262 -30.76 4.84 6.15
N GLY A 263 -29.53 5.24 6.51
CA GLY A 263 -28.78 4.71 7.65
C GLY A 263 -28.13 3.36 7.39
N ASP A 264 -28.20 2.84 6.16
CA ASP A 264 -27.51 1.60 5.79
C ASP A 264 -25.99 1.81 5.78
N LYS A 265 -25.26 0.76 6.15
CA LYS A 265 -23.79 0.79 6.24
C LYS A 265 -23.18 -0.38 5.49
N CYS A 266 -22.15 -0.12 4.69
CA CYS A 266 -21.26 -1.16 4.17
C CYS A 266 -19.96 -1.14 4.97
N VAL A 267 -19.54 -2.29 5.50
CA VAL A 267 -18.26 -2.46 6.18
C VAL A 267 -17.38 -3.36 5.33
N LEU A 268 -16.22 -2.86 4.92
CA LEU A 268 -15.24 -3.58 4.12
C LEU A 268 -13.93 -3.69 4.90
N HIS A 269 -13.43 -4.91 5.07
CA HIS A 269 -12.15 -5.19 5.70
C HIS A 269 -11.12 -5.53 4.63
N PHE A 270 -10.16 -4.62 4.43
CA PHE A 270 -8.96 -4.86 3.66
C PHE A 270 -8.00 -5.63 4.56
N LYS A 271 -7.80 -6.91 4.27
CA LYS A 271 -7.03 -7.80 5.11
C LYS A 271 -5.53 -7.55 4.92
N PRO A 272 -4.75 -7.41 6.01
CA PRO A 272 -3.31 -7.49 5.89
C PRO A 272 -2.90 -8.91 5.47
N CYS A 273 -1.74 -9.04 4.85
CA CYS A 273 -1.12 -10.23 4.29
C CYS A 273 -1.08 -11.38 5.30
N GLY A 274 -0.87 -11.04 6.58
CA GLY A 274 -0.80 -11.98 7.69
C GLY A 274 0.44 -12.88 7.63
N LEU A 275 0.61 -13.73 8.64
CA LEU A 275 1.63 -14.78 8.62
C LEU A 275 1.29 -15.74 7.46
N PHE A 276 2.26 -16.04 6.59
CA PHE A 276 2.13 -16.91 5.40
C PHE A 276 1.36 -16.35 4.18
N GLY A 277 0.97 -15.07 4.16
CA GLY A 277 0.48 -14.39 2.96
C GLY A 277 -0.86 -14.85 2.37
N LYS A 278 -1.61 -15.70 3.09
CA LYS A 278 -2.89 -16.26 2.62
C LYS A 278 -3.99 -15.20 2.43
N GLU A 279 -3.88 -14.08 3.13
CA GLU A 279 -4.86 -13.00 3.15
C GLU A 279 -4.49 -11.83 2.23
N LEU A 280 -3.37 -11.94 1.51
CA LEU A 280 -2.85 -10.88 0.66
C LEU A 280 -3.91 -10.36 -0.33
N HIS A 281 -4.15 -9.05 -0.25
CA HIS A 281 -5.10 -8.26 -1.02
C HIS A 281 -6.58 -8.60 -0.83
N LYS A 282 -6.94 -9.50 0.09
CA LYS A 282 -8.33 -9.87 0.30
C LYS A 282 -9.13 -8.70 0.84
N VAL A 283 -10.33 -8.55 0.30
CA VAL A 283 -11.37 -7.68 0.83
C VAL A 283 -12.56 -8.57 1.20
N GLU A 284 -13.00 -8.49 2.44
CA GLU A 284 -14.22 -9.17 2.92
C GLU A 284 -15.06 -8.20 3.73
N GLY A 285 -16.38 -8.27 3.58
CA GLY A 285 -17.26 -7.31 4.22
C GLY A 285 -18.73 -7.64 4.05
N HIS A 286 -19.57 -6.71 4.47
CA HIS A 286 -21.03 -6.85 4.39
C HIS A 286 -21.73 -5.50 4.34
N ILE A 287 -22.92 -5.49 3.74
CA ILE A 287 -23.89 -4.41 3.85
C ILE A 287 -24.88 -4.78 4.95
N GLN A 288 -25.18 -3.82 5.83
CA GLN A 288 -26.13 -3.96 6.92
C GLN A 288 -27.11 -2.79 6.96
N ASP A 289 -28.32 -3.06 7.45
CA ASP A 289 -29.29 -2.01 7.74
C ASP A 289 -28.95 -1.24 9.03
N LYS A 290 -29.76 -0.22 9.33
CA LYS A 290 -29.68 0.56 10.59
C LYS A 290 -29.79 -0.29 11.87
N ASN A 291 -30.40 -1.48 11.79
CA ASN A 291 -30.54 -2.42 12.90
C ASN A 291 -29.37 -3.42 12.98
N LYS A 292 -28.31 -3.21 12.17
CA LYS A 292 -27.14 -4.09 12.03
C LYS A 292 -27.47 -5.47 11.48
N LYS A 293 -28.63 -5.65 10.83
CA LYS A 293 -28.94 -6.90 10.13
C LYS A 293 -28.15 -6.93 8.83
N LYS A 294 -27.33 -7.97 8.65
CA LYS A 294 -26.59 -8.20 7.39
C LYS A 294 -27.59 -8.48 6.26
N LEU A 295 -27.49 -7.70 5.20
CA LEU A 295 -28.32 -7.80 4.00
C LEU A 295 -27.57 -8.43 2.83
N PHE A 296 -26.24 -8.27 2.79
CA PHE A 296 -25.44 -8.73 1.66
C PHE A 296 -23.98 -8.91 2.09
N MET A 297 -23.33 -9.98 1.63
CA MET A 297 -21.91 -10.22 1.87
C MET A 297 -21.10 -9.80 0.65
N ILE A 298 -19.92 -9.24 0.87
CA ILE A 298 -18.99 -8.80 -0.17
C ILE A 298 -17.65 -9.49 0.07
N TYR A 299 -17.04 -10.03 -0.97
CA TYR A 299 -15.72 -10.66 -0.88
C TYR A 299 -14.95 -10.56 -2.20
N GLY A 300 -13.63 -10.59 -2.15
CA GLY A 300 -12.79 -10.56 -3.34
C GLY A 300 -11.35 -10.14 -3.04
N LYS A 301 -10.69 -9.57 -4.05
CA LYS A 301 -9.37 -8.97 -3.93
C LYS A 301 -9.36 -7.61 -4.62
N TRP A 302 -8.88 -6.58 -3.93
CA TRP A 302 -8.85 -5.21 -4.49
C TRP A 302 -7.94 -5.07 -5.72
N THR A 303 -7.07 -6.05 -5.96
CA THR A 303 -6.20 -6.12 -7.14
C THR A 303 -6.85 -6.79 -8.36
N GLU A 304 -7.97 -7.49 -8.18
CA GLU A 304 -8.58 -8.39 -9.19
C GLU A 304 -10.08 -8.09 -9.40
N CYS A 305 -10.91 -8.41 -8.41
CA CYS A 305 -12.37 -8.36 -8.53
C CYS A 305 -13.08 -8.38 -7.18
N LEU A 306 -14.36 -8.00 -7.20
CA LEU A 306 -15.25 -7.98 -6.05
C LEU A 306 -16.56 -8.70 -6.40
N TRP A 307 -16.95 -9.62 -5.53
CA TRP A 307 -18.17 -10.43 -5.63
C TRP A 307 -19.08 -10.15 -4.45
N GLY A 308 -20.36 -10.45 -4.61
CA GLY A 308 -21.32 -10.38 -3.51
C GLY A 308 -22.35 -11.48 -3.55
N ILE A 309 -22.87 -11.84 -2.39
CA ILE A 309 -23.77 -13.00 -2.21
C ILE A 309 -24.70 -12.77 -1.01
N ASP A 310 -25.82 -13.49 -1.00
CA ASP A 310 -26.71 -13.55 0.17
C ASP A 310 -25.97 -14.05 1.44
N PRO A 311 -26.24 -13.45 2.62
CA PRO A 311 -25.58 -13.86 3.86
C PRO A 311 -25.76 -15.32 4.27
N ALA A 312 -26.93 -15.93 4.05
CA ALA A 312 -27.17 -17.31 4.44
C ALA A 312 -26.35 -18.29 3.59
N ALA A 313 -26.24 -18.00 2.28
CA ALA A 313 -25.40 -18.77 1.37
C ALA A 313 -23.90 -18.65 1.71
N TYR A 314 -23.42 -17.44 2.02
CA TYR A 314 -22.03 -17.21 2.44
C TYR A 314 -21.67 -17.97 3.71
N GLU A 315 -22.52 -17.89 4.74
CA GLU A 315 -22.29 -18.58 6.03
C GLU A 315 -22.32 -20.10 5.87
N SER A 316 -23.18 -20.61 4.99
CA SER A 316 -23.25 -22.05 4.67
C SER A 316 -21.96 -22.52 4.01
N PHE A 317 -21.42 -21.75 3.06
CA PHE A 317 -20.15 -22.04 2.39
C PHE A 317 -18.96 -22.00 3.36
N LYS A 318 -18.82 -20.94 4.17
CA LYS A 318 -17.74 -20.83 5.16
C LYS A 318 -17.77 -21.96 6.20
N LYS A 319 -18.95 -22.47 6.55
CA LYS A 319 -19.09 -23.64 7.43
C LYS A 319 -18.62 -24.94 6.78
N GLN A 320 -18.87 -25.13 5.48
CA GLN A 320 -18.40 -26.30 4.73
C GLN A 320 -16.87 -26.28 4.59
N GLU A 321 -16.28 -25.12 4.25
CA GLU A 321 -14.81 -24.98 4.17
C GLU A 321 -14.13 -25.34 5.49
N ARG A 322 -14.67 -24.88 6.63
CA ARG A 322 -14.12 -25.20 7.96
C ARG A 322 -14.20 -26.68 8.34
N ARG A 323 -15.14 -27.42 7.74
CA ARG A 323 -15.32 -28.86 7.98
C ARG A 323 -14.37 -29.72 7.16
N GLY A 324 -13.60 -29.14 6.24
CA GLY A 324 -12.65 -29.86 5.41
C GLY A 324 -13.31 -30.75 4.34
N ASP A 325 -14.60 -30.54 4.06
CA ASP A 325 -15.25 -31.20 2.93
C ASP A 325 -14.56 -30.72 1.65
N HIS A 326 -13.85 -31.63 0.96
CA HIS A 326 -13.26 -31.36 -0.34
C HIS A 326 -14.39 -31.00 -1.32
N LEU A 327 -14.64 -29.70 -1.46
CA LEU A 327 -15.42 -29.15 -2.56
C LEU A 327 -14.65 -29.53 -3.84
N SER A 328 -15.17 -30.53 -4.55
CA SER A 328 -14.73 -30.85 -5.91
C SER A 328 -14.64 -29.55 -6.70
N LYS A 329 -13.48 -29.27 -7.32
CA LYS A 329 -13.25 -28.08 -8.15
C LYS A 329 -14.52 -27.79 -8.98
N PRO A 330 -15.21 -26.66 -8.78
CA PRO A 330 -16.34 -26.34 -9.63
C PRO A 330 -15.83 -26.23 -11.07
N GLN A 331 -16.51 -26.90 -12.00
CA GLN A 331 -16.36 -26.62 -13.43
C GLN A 331 -16.54 -25.12 -13.65
N PRO A 332 -15.80 -24.49 -14.57
CA PRO A 332 -16.01 -23.08 -14.89
C PRO A 332 -17.49 -22.88 -15.24
N ALA A 333 -18.21 -22.15 -14.38
CA ALA A 333 -19.63 -21.91 -14.57
C ALA A 333 -19.83 -21.18 -15.90
N THR A 334 -20.60 -21.80 -16.81
CA THR A 334 -21.14 -21.09 -17.97
C THR A 334 -22.05 -19.98 -17.45
N ALA A 335 -21.61 -18.74 -17.63
CA ALA A 335 -22.39 -17.55 -17.28
C ALA A 335 -23.82 -17.66 -17.85
N PRO A 336 -24.87 -17.33 -17.08
CA PRO A 336 -26.23 -17.32 -17.59
C PRO A 336 -26.36 -16.32 -18.75
N LYS A 337 -27.17 -16.68 -19.76
CA LYS A 337 -27.47 -15.82 -20.92
C LYS A 337 -28.23 -14.58 -20.44
N ALA A 338 -27.54 -13.45 -20.32
CA ALA A 338 -28.12 -12.12 -20.17
C ALA A 338 -27.94 -11.32 -21.48
N ASP A 339 -28.84 -10.36 -21.72
CA ASP A 339 -29.08 -9.60 -22.96
C ASP A 339 -27.83 -9.03 -23.69
N PRO A 340 -27.89 -8.85 -25.03
CA PRO A 340 -26.72 -8.88 -25.91
C PRO A 340 -26.13 -7.48 -26.23
N ALA A 341 -25.82 -6.65 -25.24
CA ALA A 341 -25.39 -5.26 -25.54
C ALA A 341 -23.96 -4.86 -25.13
N TRP A 342 -23.15 -5.67 -24.43
CA TRP A 342 -21.81 -5.18 -24.02
C TRP A 342 -20.69 -6.22 -23.79
N ARG A 343 -20.62 -7.33 -24.52
CA ARG A 343 -19.42 -8.20 -24.42
C ARG A 343 -18.34 -7.84 -25.44
N ILE A 344 -17.24 -7.27 -24.96
CA ILE A 344 -15.90 -7.63 -25.46
C ILE A 344 -15.45 -8.83 -24.62
N THR A 345 -15.37 -10.01 -25.24
CA THR A 345 -14.75 -11.20 -24.65
C THR A 345 -13.23 -11.03 -24.63
N VAL A 346 -12.60 -11.23 -23.46
CA VAL A 346 -11.15 -11.07 -23.28
C VAL A 346 -10.55 -12.35 -22.65
N PRO A 347 -9.34 -12.80 -23.03
CA PRO A 347 -8.74 -14.03 -22.51
C PRO A 347 -7.78 -13.80 -21.32
N GLY A 348 -7.92 -14.62 -20.27
CA GLY A 348 -6.76 -15.27 -19.64
C GLY A 348 -6.09 -14.65 -18.40
N VAL A 349 -6.77 -13.90 -17.54
CA VAL A 349 -6.29 -13.71 -16.15
C VAL A 349 -6.87 -14.85 -15.29
N GLN A 350 -6.01 -15.70 -14.73
CA GLN A 350 -6.45 -16.70 -13.75
C GLN A 350 -6.92 -15.97 -12.49
N GLU A 351 -8.23 -15.84 -12.31
CA GLU A 351 -8.80 -15.34 -11.06
C GLU A 351 -8.38 -16.25 -9.92
N THR A 352 -7.72 -15.69 -8.91
CA THR A 352 -7.27 -16.46 -7.73
C THR A 352 -8.33 -16.50 -6.64
N VAL A 353 -9.39 -15.71 -6.79
CA VAL A 353 -10.54 -15.68 -5.89
C VAL A 353 -11.44 -16.89 -6.16
N GLN A 354 -11.63 -17.74 -5.14
CA GLN A 354 -12.63 -18.81 -5.21
C GLN A 354 -14.04 -18.22 -5.22
N VAL A 355 -14.73 -18.36 -6.35
CA VAL A 355 -16.10 -17.85 -6.49
C VAL A 355 -17.07 -18.80 -5.80
N ILE A 356 -17.81 -18.28 -4.81
CA ILE A 356 -18.86 -19.02 -4.11
C ILE A 356 -20.06 -19.16 -5.06
N PRO A 357 -20.61 -20.37 -5.27
CA PRO A 357 -21.79 -20.56 -6.12
C PRO A 357 -22.96 -19.66 -5.70
N GLY A 358 -23.60 -19.01 -6.68
CA GLY A 358 -24.68 -18.04 -6.43
C GLY A 358 -24.20 -16.60 -6.22
N SER A 359 -22.90 -16.33 -6.30
CA SER A 359 -22.36 -14.97 -6.21
C SER A 359 -22.62 -14.13 -7.46
N LYS A 360 -22.84 -12.83 -7.24
CA LYS A 360 -22.98 -11.77 -8.24
C LYS A 360 -21.66 -11.01 -8.35
N LEU A 361 -21.15 -10.80 -9.57
CA LEU A 361 -19.99 -9.95 -9.80
C LEU A 361 -20.37 -8.48 -9.59
N LEU A 362 -19.63 -7.76 -8.75
CA LEU A 362 -19.84 -6.34 -8.46
C LEU A 362 -18.88 -5.46 -9.26
N TRP A 363 -17.60 -5.85 -9.29
CA TRP A 363 -16.55 -5.15 -10.04
C TRP A 363 -15.44 -6.14 -10.43
N ARG A 364 -14.77 -5.85 -11.53
CA ARG A 364 -13.56 -6.53 -11.99
C ARG A 364 -12.63 -5.48 -12.55
N ARG A 365 -11.34 -5.58 -12.23
CA ARG A 365 -10.31 -4.77 -12.87
C ARG A 365 -10.31 -5.08 -14.37
N GLY A 366 -10.54 -4.06 -15.20
CA GLY A 366 -10.53 -4.21 -16.64
C GLY A 366 -9.13 -4.56 -17.15
N ASP A 367 -9.05 -5.41 -18.16
CA ASP A 367 -7.84 -5.79 -18.89
C ASP A 367 -7.61 -4.93 -20.15
N GLY A 368 -8.37 -3.85 -20.30
CA GLY A 368 -8.67 -3.17 -21.57
C GLY A 368 -7.71 -2.11 -22.10
N SER A 369 -6.40 -2.09 -21.81
CA SER A 369 -5.40 -1.35 -22.61
C SER A 369 -3.95 -1.77 -22.30
N PRO A 370 -2.95 -1.39 -23.13
CA PRO A 370 -1.79 -2.23 -23.44
C PRO A 370 -1.11 -2.67 -22.16
N ARG A 371 -1.11 -3.99 -21.93
CA ARG A 371 -0.47 -4.72 -20.82
C ARG A 371 0.28 -3.79 -19.86
N LEU A 372 -0.25 -3.57 -18.64
CA LEU A 372 0.41 -2.85 -17.54
C LEU A 372 1.92 -3.03 -17.69
N SER A 373 2.57 -2.00 -18.21
CA SER A 373 3.93 -2.14 -18.69
C SER A 373 4.84 -1.65 -17.58
N PRO A 374 5.79 -2.47 -17.10
CA PRO A 374 6.86 -1.98 -16.23
C PRO A 374 7.62 -0.81 -16.86
N GLN A 375 7.66 -0.73 -18.20
CA GLN A 375 8.26 0.38 -18.93
C GLN A 375 7.42 1.67 -18.86
N MET A 376 6.17 1.62 -18.41
CA MET A 376 5.28 2.78 -18.28
C MET A 376 4.73 2.90 -16.86
N TYR A 377 5.57 2.66 -15.85
CA TYR A 377 5.19 2.82 -14.45
C TYR A 377 4.01 1.95 -13.99
N ASN A 378 3.70 0.88 -14.72
CA ASN A 378 2.51 0.05 -14.53
C ASN A 378 1.20 0.87 -14.52
N PHE A 379 1.17 1.95 -15.32
CA PHE A 379 0.00 2.80 -15.47
C PHE A 379 -1.13 2.05 -16.17
N THR A 380 -2.37 2.30 -15.73
CA THR A 380 -3.55 1.90 -16.50
C THR A 380 -3.70 2.82 -17.71
N SER A 381 -4.57 2.46 -18.65
CA SER A 381 -4.90 3.32 -19.80
C SER A 381 -5.46 4.66 -19.36
N PHE A 382 -6.31 4.65 -18.33
CA PHE A 382 -6.84 5.86 -17.74
C PHE A 382 -5.68 6.73 -17.22
N THR A 383 -4.79 6.14 -16.43
CA THR A 383 -3.60 6.82 -15.88
C THR A 383 -2.69 7.39 -16.97
N VAL A 384 -2.41 6.63 -18.03
CA VAL A 384 -1.59 7.09 -19.16
C VAL A 384 -2.17 8.37 -19.78
N SER A 385 -3.49 8.52 -19.87
CA SER A 385 -4.12 9.72 -20.44
C SER A 385 -4.07 10.98 -19.56
N LEU A 386 -3.84 10.86 -18.25
CA LEU A 386 -4.06 11.96 -17.30
C LEU A 386 -3.20 13.19 -17.54
N ASN A 387 -1.94 12.97 -17.92
CA ASN A 387 -0.95 14.02 -18.14
C ASN A 387 -0.71 14.34 -19.62
N GLU A 388 -1.58 13.85 -20.50
CA GLU A 388 -1.59 14.21 -21.92
C GLU A 388 -1.88 15.71 -22.08
N LEU A 389 -0.99 16.43 -22.76
CA LEU A 389 -1.14 17.84 -23.11
C LEU A 389 -1.32 17.95 -24.63
N GLN A 390 -2.56 18.13 -25.06
CA GLN A 390 -2.89 18.22 -26.49
C GLN A 390 -2.65 19.64 -27.02
N SER A 391 -2.37 19.74 -28.31
CA SER A 391 -2.13 21.03 -28.97
C SER A 391 -3.31 21.98 -28.76
N GLY A 392 -3.02 23.16 -28.22
CA GLY A 392 -4.01 24.20 -27.94
C GLY A 392 -4.65 24.15 -26.55
N MET A 393 -4.46 23.07 -25.76
CA MET A 393 -4.91 23.02 -24.36
C MET A 393 -4.26 24.11 -23.50
N GLU A 394 -3.00 24.47 -23.79
CA GLU A 394 -2.25 25.49 -23.05
C GLU A 394 -2.94 26.87 -23.06
N LYS A 395 -3.83 27.11 -24.03
CA LYS A 395 -4.60 28.36 -24.14
C LYS A 395 -5.83 28.39 -23.24
N THR A 396 -6.29 27.24 -22.76
CA THR A 396 -7.51 27.10 -21.94
C THR A 396 -7.20 26.68 -20.51
N LEU A 397 -6.14 25.91 -20.30
CA LEU A 397 -5.70 25.49 -18.97
C LEU A 397 -5.33 26.71 -18.12
N ALA A 398 -5.67 26.65 -16.84
CA ALA A 398 -5.12 27.59 -15.87
C ALA A 398 -3.58 27.43 -15.83
N PRO A 399 -2.81 28.51 -15.61
CA PRO A 399 -1.35 28.42 -15.46
C PRO A 399 -0.88 27.50 -14.31
N THR A 400 -1.80 27.16 -13.41
CA THR A 400 -1.60 26.26 -12.26
C THR A 400 -1.89 24.79 -12.57
N ASP A 401 -2.40 24.44 -13.76
CA ASP A 401 -2.68 23.04 -14.12
C ASP A 401 -1.38 22.22 -14.18
N CYS A 402 -1.35 21.09 -13.48
CA CYS A 402 -0.12 20.31 -13.32
C CYS A 402 0.41 19.69 -14.63
N ARG A 403 -0.37 19.68 -15.73
CA ARG A 403 0.17 19.31 -17.06
C ARG A 403 1.23 20.28 -17.56
N LEU A 404 1.21 21.52 -17.06
CA LEU A 404 2.17 22.57 -17.36
C LEU A 404 3.39 22.54 -16.43
N ARG A 405 3.42 21.62 -15.45
CA ARG A 405 4.51 21.55 -14.47
C ARG A 405 5.78 20.94 -15.11
N PRO A 406 6.88 21.71 -15.22
CA PRO A 406 8.01 21.33 -16.07
C PRO A 406 8.86 20.16 -15.53
N ASP A 407 8.91 19.96 -14.21
CA ASP A 407 9.59 18.82 -13.59
C ASP A 407 8.91 17.48 -13.92
N ILE A 408 7.58 17.44 -13.82
CA ILE A 408 6.77 16.28 -14.21
C ILE A 408 6.93 16.01 -15.71
N ARG A 409 6.91 17.06 -16.54
CA ARG A 409 7.05 16.93 -18.00
C ARG A 409 8.44 16.44 -18.40
N GLY A 410 9.50 16.95 -17.77
CA GLY A 410 10.87 16.48 -17.97
C GLY A 410 10.97 14.98 -17.68
N MET A 411 10.44 14.54 -16.53
CA MET A 411 10.47 13.13 -16.15
C MET A 411 9.67 12.25 -17.12
N GLU A 412 8.47 12.67 -17.53
CA GLU A 412 7.63 11.93 -18.47
C GLU A 412 8.28 11.76 -19.85
N ASN A 413 9.08 12.75 -20.27
CA ASN A 413 9.78 12.77 -21.55
C ASN A 413 11.14 12.06 -21.54
N GLY A 414 11.56 11.52 -20.39
CA GLY A 414 12.86 10.84 -20.30
C GLY A 414 14.05 11.75 -19.94
N ASP A 415 13.81 13.02 -19.58
CA ASP A 415 14.85 13.99 -19.23
C ASP A 415 14.93 14.18 -17.70
N MET A 416 15.74 13.34 -17.04
CA MET A 416 15.90 13.36 -15.57
C MET A 416 16.67 14.57 -15.06
N ASP A 417 17.58 15.11 -15.86
CA ASP A 417 18.39 16.25 -15.47
C ASP A 417 17.50 17.50 -15.42
N LEU A 418 16.71 17.73 -16.48
CA LEU A 418 15.71 18.78 -16.50
C LEU A 418 14.68 18.60 -15.38
N ALA A 419 14.19 17.37 -15.18
CA ALA A 419 13.21 17.08 -14.14
C ALA A 419 13.73 17.40 -12.74
N SER A 420 14.98 17.04 -12.45
CA SER A 420 15.63 17.30 -11.16
C SER A 420 15.85 18.79 -10.94
N GLN A 421 16.37 19.50 -11.95
CA GLN A 421 16.63 20.94 -11.90
C GLN A 421 15.34 21.73 -11.69
N GLU A 422 14.30 21.43 -12.47
CA GLU A 422 13.02 22.13 -12.36
C GLU A 422 12.30 21.82 -11.04
N LYS A 423 12.44 20.59 -10.51
CA LYS A 423 11.90 20.24 -9.19
C LYS A 423 12.52 21.11 -8.11
N GLU A 424 13.85 21.21 -8.07
CA GLU A 424 14.57 22.05 -7.12
C GLU A 424 14.17 23.53 -7.25
N ARG A 425 14.13 24.05 -8.49
CA ARG A 425 13.74 25.44 -8.78
C ARG A 425 12.33 25.76 -8.30
N LEU A 426 11.36 24.86 -8.51
CA LEU A 426 9.97 25.04 -8.09
C LEU A 426 9.81 24.96 -6.58
N GLU A 427 10.48 24.01 -5.92
CA GLU A 427 10.46 23.86 -4.47
C GLU A 427 11.11 25.05 -3.76
N GLU A 428 12.24 25.57 -4.25
CA GLU A 428 12.87 26.79 -3.72
C GLU A 428 11.95 28.00 -3.87
N LYS A 429 11.39 28.20 -5.07
CA LYS A 429 10.44 29.30 -5.34
C LYS A 429 9.24 29.26 -4.37
N GLN A 430 8.73 28.06 -4.08
CA GLN A 430 7.65 27.89 -3.11
C GLN A 430 8.08 28.22 -1.69
N ARG A 431 9.28 27.78 -1.28
CA ARG A 431 9.86 28.07 0.05
C ARG A 431 10.08 29.58 0.25
N GLU A 432 10.63 30.26 -0.75
CA GLU A 432 10.77 31.72 -0.77
C GLU A 432 9.41 32.43 -0.66
N ALA A 433 8.43 32.05 -1.49
CA ALA A 433 7.10 32.65 -1.44
C ALA A 433 6.40 32.45 -0.08
N ARG A 434 6.63 31.30 0.58
CA ARG A 434 6.14 31.06 1.96
C ARG A 434 6.85 31.96 2.98
N ARG A 435 8.18 32.10 2.89
CA ARG A 435 8.96 32.99 3.77
C ARG A 435 8.48 34.44 3.63
N GLU A 436 8.23 34.91 2.41
CA GLU A 436 7.71 36.26 2.16
C GLU A 436 6.29 36.47 2.72
N ARG A 437 5.37 35.51 2.53
CA ARG A 437 4.03 35.58 3.16
C ARG A 437 4.10 35.62 4.67
N ALA A 438 4.99 34.82 5.28
CA ALA A 438 5.19 34.82 6.73
C ALA A 438 5.70 36.16 7.25
N LYS A 439 6.64 36.82 6.54
CA LYS A 439 7.11 38.17 6.87
C LYS A 439 6.02 39.23 6.79
N GLN A 440 5.05 39.03 5.89
CA GLN A 440 3.92 39.94 5.68
C GLN A 440 2.71 39.64 6.58
N GLU A 441 2.80 38.61 7.44
CA GLU A 441 1.68 38.10 8.24
C GLU A 441 0.43 37.78 7.38
N ALA A 442 0.65 37.41 6.12
CA ALA A 442 -0.42 37.15 5.15
C ALA A 442 -0.78 35.66 5.10
N GLU A 443 -2.07 35.35 5.22
CA GLU A 443 -2.58 34.00 5.03
C GLU A 443 -2.78 33.68 3.54
N TRP A 444 -2.54 32.42 3.15
CA TRP A 444 -2.85 31.95 1.80
C TRP A 444 -4.37 31.82 1.63
N GLN A 445 -4.90 32.33 0.52
CA GLN A 445 -6.30 32.19 0.14
C GLN A 445 -6.37 31.28 -1.09
N THR A 446 -7.14 30.19 -0.98
CA THR A 446 -7.33 29.23 -2.08
C THR A 446 -8.14 29.87 -3.21
N SER A 447 -7.81 29.53 -4.45
CA SER A 447 -8.41 30.15 -5.64
C SER A 447 -9.87 29.70 -5.83
N SER A 448 -10.17 28.45 -5.47
CA SER A 448 -11.54 27.97 -5.36
C SER A 448 -12.22 28.60 -4.13
N ARG A 449 -13.26 29.40 -4.40
CA ARG A 449 -13.99 30.18 -3.39
C ARG A 449 -14.86 29.27 -2.50
N SER A 450 -14.22 28.56 -1.57
CA SER A 450 -14.90 27.67 -0.62
C SER A 450 -14.27 27.71 0.79
N GLN A 451 -13.84 28.88 1.26
CA GLN A 451 -13.72 29.15 2.69
C GLN A 451 -14.53 30.40 3.05
N SER A 452 -15.79 30.18 3.45
CA SER A 452 -16.60 31.11 4.21
C SER A 452 -17.40 30.21 5.17
N ALA A 453 -17.27 30.24 6.49
CA ALA A 453 -16.97 31.36 7.37
C ALA A 453 -16.22 30.88 8.63
N ALA A 454 -15.09 31.51 8.94
CA ALA A 454 -14.59 31.58 10.30
C ALA A 454 -15.14 32.86 10.92
N VAL A 455 -16.10 32.73 11.85
CA VAL A 455 -16.59 33.86 12.65
C VAL A 455 -15.59 34.12 13.76
N THR A 456 -14.84 35.20 13.65
CA THR A 456 -14.10 35.81 14.75
C THR A 456 -15.09 36.43 15.73
N PRO A 457 -15.05 36.16 17.05
CA PRO A 457 -15.62 37.07 18.02
C PRO A 457 -14.53 38.04 18.46
N SER A 458 -14.74 39.31 18.12
CA SER A 458 -13.99 40.45 18.62
C SER A 458 -14.06 40.52 20.15
N SER A 459 -12.95 40.94 20.74
CA SER A 459 -12.79 41.26 22.15
C SER A 459 -13.83 42.29 22.62
N THR A 460 -14.51 42.00 23.73
CA THR A 460 -15.08 43.03 24.59
C THR A 460 -14.87 42.66 26.05
N THR A 461 -14.15 43.54 26.72
CA THR A 461 -13.81 43.55 28.13
C THR A 461 -15.06 43.73 29.00
N SER A 462 -15.24 42.88 30.01
CA SER A 462 -15.83 43.31 31.28
C SER A 462 -15.38 42.40 32.43
N SER A 463 -14.98 43.08 33.50
CA SER A 463 -14.38 42.56 34.73
C SER A 463 -15.47 42.13 35.71
N THR A 464 -15.35 40.94 36.30
CA THR A 464 -15.76 40.70 37.71
C THR A 464 -15.19 39.40 38.29
N ARG A 465 -14.20 39.58 39.18
CA ARG A 465 -13.99 38.99 40.52
C ARG A 465 -14.24 37.49 40.78
N ALA A 466 -13.15 36.81 41.15
CA ALA A 466 -13.06 35.46 41.72
C ALA A 466 -13.44 35.37 43.21
N THR A 467 -13.89 34.18 43.67
CA THR A 467 -13.61 33.45 44.94
C THR A 467 -14.63 32.28 45.15
N PRO A 468 -14.43 31.28 46.05
CA PRO A 468 -13.83 29.98 45.70
C PRO A 468 -14.74 28.76 46.02
N ALA A 469 -14.28 27.57 45.63
CA ALA A 469 -14.91 26.26 45.89
C ALA A 469 -14.91 25.85 47.38
N PRO A 470 -15.82 24.93 47.79
CA PRO A 470 -15.57 24.01 48.89
C PRO A 470 -15.30 22.58 48.38
N SER A 471 -14.57 21.87 49.21
CA SER A 471 -13.82 20.63 48.99
C SER A 471 -14.53 19.35 49.48
N ALA A 472 -14.27 18.23 48.76
CA ALA A 472 -14.10 16.84 49.22
C ALA A 472 -15.35 16.06 49.74
N PRO A 473 -15.38 14.69 49.70
CA PRO A 473 -14.23 13.78 49.70
C PRO A 473 -14.23 12.58 48.72
N ALA A 474 -13.07 11.93 48.74
CA ALA A 474 -12.60 10.80 47.95
C ALA A 474 -13.29 9.46 48.27
N ALA A 475 -13.35 8.58 47.25
CA ALA A 475 -13.47 7.13 47.45
C ALA A 475 -12.79 6.35 46.30
N ALA A 476 -11.73 5.64 46.70
CA ALA A 476 -11.24 4.34 46.25
C ALA A 476 -11.15 3.99 44.75
N SER A 477 -9.90 3.86 44.32
CA SER A 477 -9.39 3.12 43.15
C SER A 477 -9.72 1.62 43.22
N VAL A 478 -10.30 1.08 42.13
CA VAL A 478 -10.42 -0.36 41.89
C VAL A 478 -9.68 -0.69 40.58
N THR A 479 -8.61 -1.47 40.73
CA THR A 479 -7.81 -2.08 39.66
C THR A 479 -8.50 -3.32 39.08
N SER A 480 -8.39 -3.54 37.76
CA SER A 480 -8.82 -4.75 37.04
C SER A 480 -8.05 -4.85 35.69
N PRO A 481 -7.81 -6.05 35.14
CA PRO A 481 -6.45 -6.55 34.94
C PRO A 481 -6.00 -6.74 33.47
N SER A 482 -4.67 -6.77 33.29
CA SER A 482 -3.95 -7.23 32.09
C SER A 482 -4.25 -8.71 31.76
N PRO A 483 -4.30 -9.09 30.47
CA PRO A 483 -4.42 -10.49 30.08
C PRO A 483 -3.05 -11.20 30.16
N ALA A 484 -3.04 -12.34 30.83
CA ALA A 484 -1.93 -13.29 30.92
C ALA A 484 -1.79 -14.12 29.63
N PRO A 485 -0.59 -14.67 29.35
CA PRO A 485 -0.33 -15.47 28.14
C PRO A 485 -0.95 -16.87 28.29
N SER A 486 -1.74 -17.28 27.30
CA SER A 486 -2.29 -18.63 27.22
C SER A 486 -1.28 -19.58 26.59
N SER A 487 -0.81 -20.54 27.39
CA SER A 487 -0.18 -21.78 26.95
C SER A 487 -1.21 -22.69 26.27
N GLY A 488 -0.94 -23.08 25.03
CA GLY A 488 -1.74 -24.04 24.27
C GLY A 488 -0.82 -24.89 23.39
N ASN A 489 -0.61 -26.13 23.82
CA ASN A 489 0.14 -27.16 23.10
C ASN A 489 -0.50 -27.50 21.75
N GLY A 490 0.35 -27.94 20.83
CA GLY A 490 0.07 -28.07 19.40
C GLY A 490 -0.93 -29.16 19.00
N THR A 491 -1.41 -29.03 17.78
CA THR A 491 -1.58 -30.17 16.86
C THR A 491 -1.23 -29.69 15.46
N SER A 492 0.01 -29.99 15.06
CA SER A 492 0.53 -29.79 13.71
C SER A 492 0.02 -30.91 12.81
N THR A 493 -0.91 -30.59 11.91
CA THR A 493 -1.21 -31.45 10.76
C THR A 493 -0.11 -31.26 9.72
N ALA A 494 0.60 -32.36 9.44
CA ALA A 494 1.70 -32.45 8.50
C ALA A 494 1.32 -31.96 7.10
N ALA A 495 2.12 -31.03 6.56
CA ALA A 495 2.18 -30.75 5.13
C ALA A 495 3.26 -31.64 4.48
N SER A 496 3.00 -32.05 3.24
CA SER A 496 3.74 -33.02 2.43
C SER A 496 5.25 -32.74 2.24
N PRO A 497 6.12 -33.77 2.11
CA PRO A 497 7.57 -33.67 2.32
C PRO A 497 8.42 -33.37 1.06
N THR A 498 7.91 -32.64 0.06
CA THR A 498 8.56 -32.62 -1.28
C THR A 498 9.04 -31.26 -1.81
N GLN A 499 9.03 -30.18 -1.03
CA GLN A 499 9.67 -28.93 -1.46
C GLN A 499 10.73 -28.45 -0.45
N PRO A 500 12.01 -28.31 -0.86
CA PRO A 500 13.05 -27.75 0.01
C PRO A 500 12.82 -26.25 0.19
N ILE A 501 12.82 -25.81 1.45
CA ILE A 501 12.73 -24.39 1.83
C ILE A 501 13.87 -23.61 1.18
N GLN A 502 13.53 -22.51 0.51
CA GLN A 502 14.51 -21.62 -0.13
C GLN A 502 15.03 -20.58 0.86
N LEU A 503 16.22 -20.01 0.63
CA LEU A 503 16.78 -18.93 1.46
C LEU A 503 15.82 -17.73 1.60
N SER A 504 15.03 -17.44 0.57
CA SER A 504 13.99 -16.40 0.58
C SER A 504 12.87 -16.69 1.59
N ASP A 505 12.50 -17.96 1.75
CA ASP A 505 11.48 -18.38 2.70
C ASP A 505 12.00 -18.24 4.13
N LEU A 506 13.25 -18.64 4.36
CA LEU A 506 13.93 -18.47 5.64
C LEU A 506 14.04 -16.99 6.03
N GLN A 507 14.42 -16.12 5.10
CA GLN A 507 14.51 -14.68 5.32
C GLN A 507 13.14 -14.06 5.62
N SER A 508 12.08 -14.50 4.93
CA SER A 508 10.70 -14.07 5.18
C SER A 508 10.21 -14.51 6.57
N ILE A 509 10.52 -15.75 6.97
CA ILE A 509 10.19 -16.32 8.28
C ILE A 509 10.94 -15.55 9.39
N LEU A 510 12.25 -15.37 9.27
CA LEU A 510 13.05 -14.61 10.25
C LEU A 510 12.63 -13.14 10.33
N ALA A 511 12.22 -12.53 9.22
CA ALA A 511 11.76 -11.14 9.18
C ALA A 511 10.37 -10.93 9.80
N THR A 512 9.55 -11.98 9.91
CA THR A 512 8.21 -11.92 10.54
C THR A 512 8.20 -12.41 11.99
N MET A 513 9.30 -12.99 12.47
CA MET A 513 9.48 -13.38 13.87
C MET A 513 9.65 -12.14 14.75
N ASN A 514 8.76 -11.96 15.72
CA ASN A 514 8.85 -10.88 16.71
C ASN A 514 9.88 -11.26 17.78
N VAL A 515 11.17 -11.20 17.42
CA VAL A 515 12.27 -11.53 18.33
C VAL A 515 12.49 -10.34 19.27
N PRO A 516 12.38 -10.50 20.60
CA PRO A 516 12.63 -9.41 21.53
C PRO A 516 14.08 -8.93 21.42
N ALA A 517 14.27 -7.64 21.19
CA ALA A 517 15.57 -7.00 21.35
C ALA A 517 15.83 -6.77 22.85
N GLY A 518 16.37 -7.77 23.55
CA GLY A 518 16.79 -7.61 24.95
C GLY A 518 17.30 -8.89 25.60
N PRO A 519 18.33 -8.82 26.47
CA PRO A 519 18.98 -9.98 27.06
C PRO A 519 18.07 -10.61 28.11
N GLY A 520 17.37 -11.68 27.73
CA GLY A 520 16.60 -12.52 28.63
C GLY A 520 17.53 -13.41 29.47
N GLY A 521 18.03 -12.90 30.60
CA GLY A 521 18.23 -13.61 31.87
C GLY A 521 18.97 -14.97 31.94
N GLY A 522 19.65 -15.42 30.89
CA GLY A 522 20.46 -16.65 30.89
C GLY A 522 21.72 -16.45 30.07
N GLN A 523 22.77 -17.22 30.36
CA GLN A 523 24.05 -17.18 29.65
C GLN A 523 23.84 -17.69 28.21
N GLN A 524 23.33 -16.83 27.32
CA GLN A 524 23.06 -17.14 25.93
C GLN A 524 24.37 -17.20 25.15
N VAL A 525 24.61 -18.33 24.48
CA VAL A 525 25.69 -18.47 23.50
C VAL A 525 25.34 -17.64 22.28
N ASP A 526 26.11 -16.57 22.03
CA ASP A 526 25.97 -15.75 20.82
C ASP A 526 26.80 -16.35 19.69
N LEU A 527 26.13 -16.91 18.68
CA LEU A 527 26.81 -17.49 17.52
C LEU A 527 27.64 -16.45 16.74
N ALA A 528 27.30 -15.15 16.83
CA ALA A 528 28.09 -14.09 16.21
C ALA A 528 29.49 -13.93 16.84
N SER A 529 29.68 -14.39 18.07
CA SER A 529 30.99 -14.40 18.72
C SER A 529 31.87 -15.59 18.32
N VAL A 530 31.30 -16.60 17.65
CA VAL A 530 31.99 -17.85 17.27
C VAL A 530 32.16 -17.98 15.76
N LEU A 531 31.16 -17.60 14.97
CA LEU A 531 31.21 -17.68 13.50
C LEU A 531 31.87 -16.43 12.91
N THR A 532 33.13 -16.20 13.29
CA THR A 532 33.90 -15.05 12.85
C THR A 532 34.40 -15.20 11.40
N PRO A 533 34.72 -14.10 10.70
CA PRO A 533 35.25 -14.15 9.34
C PRO A 533 36.47 -15.06 9.19
N GLU A 534 37.34 -15.12 10.20
CA GLU A 534 38.57 -15.92 10.20
C GLU A 534 38.27 -17.43 10.21
N ILE A 535 37.18 -17.83 10.85
CA ILE A 535 36.74 -19.24 10.92
C ILE A 535 35.93 -19.61 9.67
N MET A 536 35.10 -18.70 9.18
CA MET A 536 34.17 -18.95 8.08
C MET A 536 34.81 -18.83 6.70
N ALA A 537 35.78 -17.93 6.51
CA ALA A 537 36.38 -17.69 5.20
C ALA A 537 37.07 -18.94 4.59
N PRO A 538 37.86 -19.75 5.35
CA PRO A 538 38.43 -20.98 4.82
C PRO A 538 37.38 -22.03 4.43
N ILE A 539 36.25 -22.08 5.14
CA ILE A 539 35.15 -23.02 4.88
C ILE A 539 34.41 -22.61 3.60
N LEU A 540 34.11 -21.32 3.44
CA LEU A 540 33.40 -20.79 2.28
C LEU A 540 34.27 -20.71 1.03
N ALA A 541 35.60 -20.73 1.17
CA ALA A 541 36.53 -20.83 0.05
C ALA A 541 36.67 -22.27 -0.49
N ASN A 542 36.11 -23.28 0.19
CA ASN A 542 36.14 -24.67 -0.26
C ASN A 542 35.11 -24.89 -1.39
N ALA A 543 35.58 -25.35 -2.55
CA ALA A 543 34.76 -25.57 -3.74
C ALA A 543 33.62 -26.58 -3.53
N ASP A 544 33.86 -27.66 -2.77
CA ASP A 544 32.85 -28.69 -2.49
C ASP A 544 31.73 -28.12 -1.59
N VAL A 545 32.08 -27.22 -0.68
CA VAL A 545 31.10 -26.50 0.16
C VAL A 545 30.29 -25.52 -0.68
N GLN A 546 30.94 -24.80 -1.59
CA GLN A 546 30.25 -23.89 -2.51
C GLN A 546 29.26 -24.64 -3.42
N GLU A 547 29.66 -25.78 -3.98
CA GLU A 547 28.79 -26.60 -4.82
C GLU A 547 27.55 -27.10 -4.07
N ARG A 548 27.71 -27.48 -2.79
CA ARG A 548 26.60 -27.86 -1.91
C ARG A 548 25.67 -26.69 -1.54
N LEU A 549 26.15 -25.45 -1.60
CA LEU A 549 25.36 -24.25 -1.28
C LEU A 549 24.54 -23.74 -2.47
N LEU A 550 25.01 -23.95 -3.71
CA LEU A 550 24.36 -23.46 -4.93
C LEU A 550 22.85 -23.78 -5.03
N PRO A 551 22.36 -24.98 -4.69
CA PRO A 551 20.93 -25.32 -4.79
C PRO A 551 20.02 -24.53 -3.86
N TYR A 552 20.58 -23.85 -2.85
CA TYR A 552 19.83 -23.14 -1.82
C TYR A 552 19.82 -21.62 -2.03
N LEU A 553 20.56 -21.12 -3.03
CA LEU A 553 20.62 -19.69 -3.34
C LEU A 553 19.35 -19.20 -4.07
N PRO A 554 18.96 -17.94 -3.86
CA PRO A 554 17.89 -17.32 -4.64
C PRO A 554 18.18 -17.38 -6.15
N SER A 555 17.13 -17.55 -6.96
CA SER A 555 17.26 -17.63 -8.41
C SER A 555 17.89 -16.36 -8.98
N GLY A 556 19.06 -16.49 -9.61
CA GLY A 556 19.80 -15.38 -10.23
C GLY A 556 20.97 -14.83 -9.40
N GLU A 557 21.24 -15.38 -8.22
CA GLU A 557 22.41 -15.03 -7.41
C GLU A 557 23.56 -16.03 -7.61
N SER A 558 24.81 -15.54 -7.50
CA SER A 558 26.02 -16.35 -7.54
C SER A 558 26.79 -16.20 -6.24
N LEU A 559 27.48 -17.26 -5.80
CA LEU A 559 28.38 -17.18 -4.64
C LEU A 559 29.54 -16.22 -4.92
N PRO A 560 30.06 -15.53 -3.89
CA PRO A 560 31.34 -14.83 -3.93
C PRO A 560 32.43 -15.75 -4.51
N GLN A 561 33.15 -15.28 -5.53
CA GLN A 561 34.13 -16.12 -6.24
C GLN A 561 35.56 -15.89 -5.75
N THR A 562 35.82 -14.76 -5.09
CA THR A 562 37.14 -14.42 -4.56
C THR A 562 37.18 -14.47 -3.04
N ALA A 563 38.34 -14.80 -2.47
CA ALA A 563 38.55 -14.79 -1.03
C ALA A 563 38.28 -13.39 -0.41
N GLU A 564 38.55 -12.34 -1.18
CA GLU A 564 38.28 -10.95 -0.79
C GLU A 564 36.77 -10.64 -0.75
N GLU A 565 35.97 -11.12 -1.71
CA GLU A 565 34.51 -11.00 -1.68
C GLU A 565 33.88 -11.78 -0.51
N ILE A 566 34.41 -12.98 -0.21
CA ILE A 566 33.99 -13.78 0.95
C ILE A 566 34.27 -12.99 2.23
N GLN A 567 35.47 -12.43 2.37
CA GLN A 567 35.86 -11.66 3.56
C GLN A 567 35.03 -10.37 3.70
N ASN A 568 34.77 -9.66 2.61
CA ASN A 568 33.90 -8.47 2.59
C ASN A 568 32.45 -8.80 2.97
N THR A 569 31.96 -9.97 2.57
CA THR A 569 30.62 -10.44 2.93
C THR A 569 30.54 -10.80 4.41
N LEU A 570 31.50 -11.56 4.93
CA LEU A 570 31.55 -12.01 6.33
C LEU A 570 31.77 -10.85 7.33
N THR A 571 32.48 -9.81 6.92
CA THR A 571 32.69 -8.60 7.73
C THR A 571 31.58 -7.56 7.56
N SER A 572 30.60 -7.83 6.69
CA SER A 572 29.51 -6.89 6.44
C SER A 572 28.58 -6.76 7.64
N PRO A 573 28.10 -5.55 7.96
CA PRO A 573 27.07 -5.36 8.99
C PRO A 573 25.80 -6.18 8.72
N GLN A 574 25.48 -6.45 7.45
CA GLN A 574 24.34 -7.25 7.04
C GLN A 574 24.49 -8.72 7.45
N PHE A 575 25.68 -9.31 7.25
CA PHE A 575 25.97 -10.67 7.68
C PHE A 575 25.92 -10.78 9.21
N GLN A 576 26.51 -9.81 9.93
CA GLN A 576 26.46 -9.77 11.39
C GLN A 576 25.03 -9.64 11.94
N GLN A 577 24.20 -8.80 11.32
CA GLN A 577 22.78 -8.68 11.69
C GLN A 577 21.99 -9.95 11.38
N ALA A 578 22.19 -10.57 10.22
CA ALA A 578 21.54 -11.83 9.86
C ALA A 578 21.91 -12.94 10.83
N LEU A 579 23.19 -13.02 11.21
CA LEU A 579 23.71 -14.00 12.16
C LEU A 579 23.16 -13.76 13.58
N GLY A 580 23.08 -12.51 14.02
CA GLY A 580 22.47 -12.14 15.30
C GLY A 580 20.98 -12.48 15.36
N MET A 581 20.22 -12.20 14.29
CA MET A 581 18.80 -12.59 14.19
C MET A 581 18.63 -14.10 14.21
N PHE A 582 19.47 -14.84 13.49
CA PHE A 582 19.45 -16.31 13.51
C PHE A 582 19.77 -16.88 14.89
N SER A 583 20.81 -16.36 15.56
CA SER A 583 21.20 -16.77 16.91
C SER A 583 20.08 -16.53 17.92
N ALA A 584 19.42 -15.37 17.86
CA ALA A 584 18.30 -15.04 18.73
C ALA A 584 17.06 -15.90 18.43
N ALA A 585 16.76 -16.17 17.16
CA ALA A 585 15.67 -17.06 16.77
C ALA A 585 15.92 -18.51 17.21
N LEU A 586 17.17 -18.99 17.14
CA LEU A 586 17.55 -20.32 17.63
C LEU A 586 17.41 -20.42 19.15
N ALA A 587 17.93 -19.43 19.88
CA ALA A 587 17.84 -19.39 21.34
C ALA A 587 16.40 -19.21 21.85
N SER A 588 15.48 -18.70 21.02
CA SER A 588 14.06 -18.55 21.36
C SER A 588 13.25 -19.85 21.23
N GLY A 589 13.81 -20.91 20.66
CA GLY A 589 13.08 -22.15 20.35
C GLY A 589 12.22 -22.09 19.09
N GLN A 590 12.02 -20.89 18.51
CA GLN A 590 11.09 -20.66 17.39
C GLN A 590 11.53 -21.28 16.07
N LEU A 591 12.82 -21.61 15.91
CA LEU A 591 13.33 -22.30 14.72
C LEU A 591 13.12 -23.82 14.76
N GLY A 592 12.69 -24.40 15.89
CA GLY A 592 12.61 -25.84 16.05
C GLY A 592 11.81 -26.61 14.97
N PRO A 593 10.59 -26.19 14.60
CA PRO A 593 9.81 -26.83 13.52
C PRO A 593 10.45 -26.72 12.13
N LEU A 594 11.29 -25.70 11.93
CA LEU A 594 12.05 -25.47 10.70
C LEU A 594 13.32 -26.34 10.67
N MET A 595 13.99 -26.51 11.80
CA MET A 595 15.21 -27.33 11.92
C MET A 595 14.97 -28.80 11.54
N CYS A 596 13.74 -29.32 11.71
CA CYS A 596 13.33 -30.66 11.25
C CYS A 596 13.55 -30.90 9.75
N GLN A 597 13.62 -29.84 8.95
CA GLN A 597 13.66 -29.93 7.48
C GLN A 597 15.09 -29.96 6.92
N PHE A 598 16.10 -29.69 7.75
CA PHE A 598 17.51 -29.67 7.35
C PHE A 598 18.23 -31.02 7.54
N GLY A 599 17.48 -32.11 7.83
CA GLY A 599 18.05 -33.44 8.02
C GLY A 599 18.97 -33.57 9.23
N LEU A 600 18.78 -32.72 10.24
CA LEU A 600 19.60 -32.72 11.46
C LEU A 600 19.25 -33.90 12.38
N PRO A 601 20.19 -34.36 13.24
CA PRO A 601 19.93 -35.37 14.26
C PRO A 601 18.74 -35.00 15.14
N ALA A 602 17.96 -36.00 15.58
CA ALA A 602 16.76 -35.78 16.39
C ALA A 602 17.07 -35.00 17.68
N GLU A 603 18.23 -35.26 18.28
CA GLU A 603 18.73 -34.60 19.48
C GLU A 603 19.03 -33.11 19.23
N ALA A 604 19.55 -32.77 18.04
CA ALA A 604 19.79 -31.38 17.65
C ALA A 604 18.45 -30.65 17.43
N VAL A 605 17.50 -31.29 16.75
CA VAL A 605 16.15 -30.72 16.57
C VAL A 605 15.44 -30.51 17.91
N GLU A 606 15.55 -31.45 18.84
CA GLU A 606 14.96 -31.32 20.18
C GLU A 606 15.60 -30.18 20.99
N ALA A 607 16.92 -30.03 20.92
CA ALA A 607 17.64 -28.93 21.55
C ALA A 607 17.24 -27.57 20.95
N ALA A 608 17.11 -27.49 19.62
CA ALA A 608 16.65 -26.30 18.92
C ALA A 608 15.21 -25.91 19.31
N ASN A 609 14.31 -26.88 19.51
CA ASN A 609 12.94 -26.62 19.99
C ASN A 609 12.92 -26.07 21.43
N LYS A 610 13.91 -26.42 22.26
CA LYS A 610 14.05 -25.96 23.65
C LYS A 610 14.80 -24.62 23.77
N GLY A 611 15.34 -24.10 22.68
CA GLY A 611 16.20 -22.91 22.69
C GLY A 611 17.56 -23.14 23.34
N ASP A 612 17.98 -24.40 23.50
CA ASP A 612 19.25 -24.78 24.12
C ASP A 612 20.36 -24.87 23.05
N VAL A 613 21.02 -23.74 22.81
CA VAL A 613 22.08 -23.60 21.79
C VAL A 613 23.31 -24.46 22.13
N GLU A 614 23.60 -24.71 23.41
CA GLU A 614 24.75 -25.53 23.81
C GLU A 614 24.48 -27.02 23.57
N ALA A 615 23.30 -27.51 23.96
CA ALA A 615 22.88 -28.87 23.65
C ALA A 615 22.78 -29.10 22.13
N PHE A 616 22.32 -28.09 21.39
CA PHE A 616 22.29 -28.12 19.92
C PHE A 616 23.69 -28.32 19.34
N ALA A 617 24.67 -27.52 19.77
CA ALA A 617 26.05 -27.63 19.31
C ALA A 617 26.69 -28.99 19.66
N LYS A 618 26.44 -29.52 20.87
CA LYS A 618 26.92 -30.85 21.28
C LYS A 618 26.31 -31.98 20.43
N ALA A 619 25.02 -31.90 20.13
CA ALA A 619 24.35 -32.89 19.28
C ALA A 619 24.94 -32.90 17.86
N MET A 620 25.18 -31.72 17.29
CA MET A 620 25.83 -31.56 15.97
C MET A 620 27.29 -32.04 15.95
N GLN A 621 28.02 -31.85 17.05
CA GLN A 621 29.41 -32.32 17.16
C GLN A 621 29.48 -33.86 17.30
N ASN A 622 28.54 -34.45 18.04
CA ASN A 622 28.50 -35.89 18.22
C ASN A 622 28.11 -36.62 16.93
N SER A 623 27.18 -36.07 16.13
CA SER A 623 26.83 -36.65 14.83
C SER A 623 28.01 -36.67 13.86
N ALA A 624 28.80 -35.60 13.83
CA ALA A 624 30.01 -35.53 13.00
C ALA A 624 31.09 -36.55 13.42
N ARG A 625 31.19 -36.88 14.71
CA ARG A 625 32.12 -37.92 15.21
C ARG A 625 31.66 -39.33 14.85
N SER A 626 30.36 -39.61 14.93
CA SER A 626 29.81 -40.91 14.52
C SER A 626 29.94 -41.18 13.02
N GLU A 627 29.89 -40.14 12.18
CA GLU A 627 30.16 -40.26 10.73
C GLU A 627 31.64 -40.56 10.44
N GLN A 628 32.57 -40.00 11.22
CA GLN A 628 34.01 -40.28 11.08
C GLN A 628 34.44 -41.65 11.64
N GLU A 629 33.80 -42.17 12.68
CA GLU A 629 34.10 -43.51 13.23
C GLU A 629 33.55 -44.65 12.34
N GLY A 630 32.49 -44.39 11.55
CA GLY A 630 31.98 -45.34 10.55
C GLY A 630 32.95 -45.56 9.39
N ASP A 631 33.56 -44.49 8.87
CA ASP A 631 34.48 -44.52 7.72
C ASP A 631 35.86 -45.12 8.07
N GLY A 632 36.23 -45.12 9.36
CA GLY A 632 37.49 -45.69 9.86
C GLY A 632 37.48 -47.20 10.07
N LYS A 633 36.30 -47.84 10.08
CA LYS A 633 36.18 -49.30 10.27
C LYS A 633 36.27 -50.05 8.93
N ASP A 634 35.70 -49.48 7.87
CA ASP A 634 35.73 -50.07 6.53
C ASP A 634 37.14 -50.01 5.90
N LYS A 635 37.99 -49.06 6.28
CA LYS A 635 39.37 -48.97 5.78
C LYS A 635 40.37 -49.90 6.46
N LYS A 636 40.05 -50.47 7.64
CA LYS A 636 40.97 -51.36 8.36
C LYS A 636 40.82 -52.83 7.95
N ASP A 637 39.68 -53.18 7.37
CA ASP A 637 39.42 -54.53 6.85
C ASP A 637 39.94 -54.72 5.41
N GLU A 638 40.34 -53.66 4.70
CA GLU A 638 40.88 -53.74 3.33
C GLU A 638 42.42 -53.85 3.24
N GLU A 639 43.19 -53.51 4.29
CA GLU A 639 44.67 -53.55 4.26
C GLU A 639 45.27 -54.88 4.78
N GLU A 640 44.49 -55.80 5.35
CA GLU A 640 44.99 -57.12 5.81
C GLU A 640 44.78 -58.28 4.81
N ASP A 641 44.11 -58.08 3.66
CA ASP A 641 43.76 -59.16 2.71
C ASP A 641 44.51 -59.15 1.35
N MET A 642 45.60 -58.38 1.21
CA MET A 642 46.37 -58.31 -0.06
C MET A 642 47.86 -58.63 0.10
N SER A 643 48.19 -59.65 0.90
CA SER A 643 49.53 -60.26 0.92
C SER A 643 49.49 -61.79 0.96
N LEU A 644 48.96 -62.44 -0.08
CA LEU A 644 49.28 -63.83 -0.47
C LEU A 644 49.02 -64.03 -1.98
N ASP A 645 50.01 -63.69 -2.81
CA ASP A 645 50.67 -64.57 -3.81
C ASP A 645 51.73 -63.78 -4.62
#